data_AF-A0A258PZR2-F1
#
_entry.id   AF-A0A258PZR2-F1
#
_cell.length_a   1.000
_cell.length_b   1.000
_cell.length_c   1.000
_cell.angle_alpha   90.00
_cell.angle_beta   90.00
_cell.angle_gamma   90.00
#
_symmetry.space_group_name_H-M   'P 1'
#
loop_
_entity.id
_entity.type
_entity.pdbx_description
1 polymer ?
#
loop_
_entity_poly.entity_id
_entity_poly.type
_entity_poly.pdbx_seq_one_letter_code
_entity_poly.pdbx_strand_id
1 'polypeptide(L)'
;PLPALEKGYITFGCFQNMTKVSDAVLTVWADVMQAMPTAQLRWQSKSFADATIVAEMQKRLQHCGIAPSRVTLLGKVTREQYLAGYAEVDMALDSFPFTGGTTTCEALWMGVPTLTLAGDTLIARQGASMLHAAGLENWVVNSAEQYVQHALHLAKDTQQLAKLRAHLRQQVQKSALMDGRRFAQQMEIALRNMWEHKSPLLAKSAQINTTTKASLQSNKQALTSASQLTVEVVSATRMTEQAFWQESALGQSLKAHMAQDSRIAVRVAYENSRGLPEIFNACIDQADHDAVLVFVHDDVWLDQADFVEAVLSGLQQFDVIGVAGNRRRLPKQPAWPFINPQFVWDDSQYLSGKVGHGPHANGEVSEYGVVPAACELMDGVFFATYKSTLTKHRVRFDPQFDFHFYDLDFCRSARNTGMTLGTWHIQLTHQSGGAFGSASWQRHYQHYLQKWQEQELADIDVAVALDIHSFELTTVDDTVNTFNSTQLYPAMEYTTQAIPIFGHPSPNPLVQSAHVLQHPPIYMAEVPDFTVIGSAAFPIVQNKCIQPQLFTPETWETAEQGLGYCSVRTDLNLVGYAKLSKLVNHDTKVISLIGNGAINYAHWLTEFLPQIVLLKNAGVDISQYQILVDAQSYPSQLESLFLLGVKPEQ
;
A
#
# COMPACT_ATOMS: atom_id res chain seq x y z
N PRO A 1 9.60 -43.73 7.70
CA PRO A 1 10.86 -44.45 8.00
C PRO A 1 12.04 -43.54 7.62
N LEU A 2 13.24 -43.78 8.15
CA LEU A 2 14.44 -43.01 7.81
C LEU A 2 15.02 -43.48 6.44
N PRO A 3 15.05 -42.64 5.38
CA PRO A 3 15.60 -42.98 4.06
C PRO A 3 17.00 -43.56 4.08
N ALA A 4 17.88 -43.09 4.98
CA ALA A 4 19.25 -43.59 5.07
C ALA A 4 19.35 -45.09 5.34
N LEU A 5 18.36 -45.70 6.00
CA LEU A 5 18.35 -47.15 6.24
C LEU A 5 18.12 -47.95 4.96
N GLU A 6 17.45 -47.37 3.97
CA GLU A 6 17.20 -47.99 2.66
C GLU A 6 18.27 -47.59 1.64
N LYS A 7 18.63 -46.30 1.60
CA LYS A 7 19.58 -45.72 0.64
C LYS A 7 21.04 -46.02 0.97
N GLY A 8 21.36 -46.30 2.23
CA GLY A 8 22.75 -46.53 2.70
C GLY A 8 23.59 -45.26 2.85
N TYR A 9 22.99 -44.08 2.72
CA TYR A 9 23.64 -42.78 2.92
C TYR A 9 22.67 -41.74 3.48
N ILE A 10 23.21 -40.68 4.10
CA ILE A 10 22.41 -39.58 4.66
C ILE A 10 22.02 -38.59 3.55
N THR A 11 20.76 -38.19 3.54
CA THR A 11 20.22 -37.11 2.70
C THR A 11 19.85 -35.94 3.60
N PHE A 12 20.65 -34.87 3.56
CA PHE A 12 20.31 -33.60 4.17
C PHE A 12 19.27 -32.85 3.34
N GLY A 13 18.31 -32.21 4.00
CA GLY A 13 17.26 -31.41 3.36
C GLY A 13 17.44 -29.92 3.58
N CYS A 14 17.21 -29.11 2.54
CA CYS A 14 16.95 -27.68 2.66
C CYS A 14 15.68 -27.33 1.89
N PHE A 15 14.75 -26.64 2.54
CA PHE A 15 13.49 -26.23 1.94
C PHE A 15 13.30 -24.70 1.99
N GLN A 16 14.37 -23.99 2.36
CA GLN A 16 14.42 -22.53 2.42
C GLN A 16 14.56 -21.92 1.02
N ASN A 17 14.14 -20.66 0.90
CA ASN A 17 14.46 -19.82 -0.26
C ASN A 17 15.99 -19.69 -0.39
N MET A 18 16.50 -19.78 -1.62
CA MET A 18 17.93 -19.59 -1.93
C MET A 18 18.52 -18.28 -1.43
N THR A 19 17.71 -17.23 -1.32
CA THR A 19 18.16 -15.92 -0.81
C THR A 19 18.55 -15.95 0.67
N LYS A 20 18.11 -16.94 1.44
CA LYS A 20 18.49 -17.13 2.85
C LYS A 20 19.83 -17.86 3.03
N VAL A 21 20.37 -18.41 1.95
CA VAL A 21 21.57 -19.25 1.98
C VAL A 21 22.71 -18.48 1.32
N SER A 22 23.53 -17.85 2.17
CA SER A 22 24.75 -17.14 1.78
C SER A 22 25.92 -18.11 1.54
N ASP A 23 27.03 -17.60 1.01
CA ASP A 23 28.24 -18.42 0.81
C ASP A 23 28.82 -18.92 2.13
N ALA A 24 28.66 -18.15 3.21
CA ALA A 24 29.04 -18.58 4.54
C ALA A 24 28.26 -19.83 4.99
N VAL A 25 26.94 -19.89 4.72
CA VAL A 25 26.12 -21.08 5.00
C VAL A 25 26.57 -22.25 4.14
N LEU A 26 26.78 -22.02 2.83
CA LEU A 26 27.25 -23.07 1.91
C LEU A 26 28.61 -23.62 2.32
N THR A 27 29.52 -22.77 2.82
CA THR A 27 30.84 -23.19 3.30
C THR A 27 30.70 -24.13 4.51
N VAL A 28 29.86 -23.79 5.48
CA VAL A 28 29.60 -24.66 6.65
C VAL A 28 28.95 -25.97 6.22
N TRP A 29 28.01 -25.95 5.27
CA TRP A 29 27.44 -27.17 4.71
C TRP A 29 28.46 -27.97 3.91
N ALA A 30 29.43 -27.32 3.25
CA ALA A 30 30.52 -27.99 2.58
C ALA A 30 31.39 -28.77 3.56
N ASP A 31 31.72 -28.18 4.72
CA ASP A 31 32.48 -28.87 5.77
C ASP A 31 31.76 -30.15 6.25
N VAL A 32 30.44 -30.08 6.46
CA VAL A 32 29.61 -31.26 6.78
C VAL A 32 29.67 -32.30 5.66
N MET A 33 29.46 -31.87 4.42
CA MET A 33 29.41 -32.75 3.25
C MET A 33 30.78 -33.38 2.93
N GLN A 34 31.88 -32.69 3.20
CA GLN A 34 33.25 -33.21 3.02
C GLN A 34 33.58 -34.26 4.07
N ALA A 35 33.20 -34.03 5.33
CA ALA A 35 33.36 -35.01 6.40
C ALA A 35 32.44 -36.25 6.26
N MET A 36 31.37 -36.15 5.47
CA MET A 36 30.48 -37.27 5.12
C MET A 36 30.43 -37.49 3.61
N PRO A 37 31.44 -38.14 3.00
CA PRO A 37 31.62 -38.14 1.54
C PRO A 37 30.48 -38.78 0.73
N THR A 38 29.66 -39.64 1.35
CA THR A 38 28.50 -40.27 0.70
C THR A 38 27.20 -39.48 0.85
N ALA A 39 27.17 -38.46 1.72
CA ALA A 39 25.95 -37.70 2.00
C ALA A 39 25.47 -36.93 0.75
N GLN A 40 24.16 -36.74 0.65
CA GLN A 40 23.49 -35.99 -0.41
C GLN A 40 22.78 -34.78 0.18
N LEU A 41 22.64 -33.71 -0.61
CA LEU A 41 21.85 -32.53 -0.25
C LEU A 41 20.67 -32.41 -1.20
N ARG A 42 19.45 -32.44 -0.67
CA ARG A 42 18.22 -32.18 -1.42
C ARG A 42 17.73 -30.77 -1.10
N TRP A 43 17.66 -29.89 -2.09
CA TRP A 43 17.23 -28.51 -1.90
C TRP A 43 16.02 -28.15 -2.77
N GLN A 44 14.90 -27.83 -2.11
CA GLN A 44 13.66 -27.40 -2.73
C GLN A 44 13.47 -25.88 -2.60
N SER A 45 13.40 -25.16 -3.71
CA SER A 45 13.09 -23.72 -3.74
C SER A 45 12.38 -23.36 -5.04
N LYS A 46 11.41 -22.45 -4.98
CA LYS A 46 10.66 -22.00 -6.18
C LYS A 46 11.59 -21.49 -7.30
N SER A 47 12.71 -20.88 -6.94
CA SER A 47 13.68 -20.32 -7.89
C SER A 47 14.36 -21.37 -8.76
N PHE A 48 14.46 -22.62 -8.31
CA PHE A 48 15.07 -23.71 -9.10
C PHE A 48 14.15 -24.27 -10.19
N ALA A 49 13.01 -23.63 -10.44
CA ALA A 49 12.24 -23.85 -11.67
C ALA A 49 12.93 -23.24 -12.90
N ASP A 50 13.84 -22.28 -12.69
CA ASP A 50 14.64 -21.67 -13.75
C ASP A 50 15.99 -22.40 -13.88
N ALA A 51 16.26 -22.93 -15.08
CA ALA A 51 17.49 -23.65 -15.38
C ALA A 51 18.76 -22.77 -15.28
N THR A 52 18.64 -21.46 -15.52
CA THR A 52 19.74 -20.50 -15.39
C THR A 52 20.15 -20.36 -13.93
N ILE A 53 19.17 -20.21 -13.04
CA ILE A 53 19.38 -20.15 -11.59
C ILE A 53 19.97 -21.46 -11.08
N VAL A 54 19.51 -22.60 -11.59
CA VAL A 54 20.09 -23.91 -11.26
C VAL A 54 21.57 -23.97 -11.66
N ALA A 55 21.91 -23.55 -12.88
CA ALA A 55 23.30 -23.54 -13.37
C ALA A 55 24.21 -22.60 -12.55
N GLU A 56 23.72 -21.42 -12.18
CA GLU A 56 24.44 -20.48 -11.32
C GLU A 56 24.65 -21.04 -9.92
N MET A 57 23.60 -21.62 -9.32
CA MET A 57 23.69 -22.24 -8.00
C MET A 57 24.66 -23.43 -8.01
N GLN A 58 24.69 -24.24 -9.07
CA GLN A 58 25.67 -25.33 -9.21
C GLN A 58 27.12 -24.80 -9.22
N LYS A 59 27.39 -23.70 -9.92
CA LYS A 59 28.71 -23.04 -9.90
C LYS A 59 29.04 -22.52 -8.50
N ARG A 60 28.07 -21.91 -7.82
CA ARG A 60 28.21 -21.37 -6.47
C ARG A 60 28.47 -22.47 -5.43
N LEU A 61 27.76 -23.60 -5.52
CA LEU A 61 28.00 -24.80 -4.71
C LEU A 61 29.42 -25.34 -4.92
N GLN A 62 29.84 -25.47 -6.18
CA GLN A 62 31.20 -25.92 -6.51
C GLN A 62 32.26 -24.98 -5.94
N HIS A 63 32.05 -23.66 -6.05
CA HIS A 63 32.95 -22.65 -5.48
C HIS A 63 33.08 -22.77 -3.96
N CYS A 64 31.98 -23.07 -3.26
CA CYS A 64 31.98 -23.29 -1.81
C CYS A 64 32.47 -24.68 -1.40
N GLY A 65 32.83 -25.56 -2.34
CA GLY A 65 33.38 -26.89 -2.04
C GLY A 65 32.34 -28.01 -1.91
N ILE A 66 31.11 -27.81 -2.41
CA ILE A 66 30.08 -28.86 -2.51
C ILE A 66 30.01 -29.33 -3.97
N ALA A 67 30.32 -30.61 -4.20
CA ALA A 67 30.23 -31.20 -5.53
C ALA A 67 28.76 -31.16 -6.04
N PRO A 68 28.47 -30.55 -7.21
CA PRO A 68 27.10 -30.46 -7.72
C PRO A 68 26.42 -31.82 -7.94
N SER A 69 27.19 -32.86 -8.21
CA SER A 69 26.69 -34.25 -8.33
C SER A 69 26.11 -34.81 -7.03
N ARG A 70 26.38 -34.16 -5.88
CA ARG A 70 25.86 -34.52 -4.56
C ARG A 70 24.67 -33.67 -4.13
N VAL A 71 24.15 -32.82 -5.01
CA VAL A 71 23.06 -31.88 -4.72
C VAL A 71 21.93 -32.05 -5.73
N THR A 72 20.71 -32.25 -5.23
CA THR A 72 19.49 -32.25 -6.05
C THR A 72 18.74 -30.94 -5.82
N LEU A 73 18.71 -30.07 -6.83
CA LEU A 73 17.98 -28.79 -6.82
C LEU A 73 16.60 -28.97 -7.46
N LEU A 74 15.54 -28.59 -6.75
CA LEU A 74 14.15 -28.84 -7.16
C LEU A 74 13.32 -27.55 -7.13
N GLY A 75 12.68 -27.24 -8.27
CA GLY A 75 11.85 -26.06 -8.49
C GLY A 75 10.46 -26.09 -7.85
N LYS A 76 9.57 -25.15 -8.17
CA LYS A 76 8.21 -25.15 -7.60
C LYS A 76 7.42 -26.42 -7.96
N VAL A 77 6.81 -27.04 -6.96
CA VAL A 77 5.87 -28.18 -7.08
C VAL A 77 4.54 -27.86 -6.38
N THR A 78 3.53 -28.74 -6.47
CA THR A 78 2.29 -28.54 -5.72
C THR A 78 2.55 -28.63 -4.21
N ARG A 79 1.64 -28.09 -3.39
CA ARG A 79 1.79 -28.09 -1.93
C ARG A 79 1.92 -29.50 -1.35
N GLU A 80 1.12 -30.43 -1.86
CA GLU A 80 1.17 -31.83 -1.45
C GLU A 80 2.51 -32.49 -1.79
N GLN A 81 3.00 -32.31 -3.02
CA GLN A 81 4.30 -32.81 -3.46
C GLN A 81 5.45 -32.20 -2.65
N TYR A 82 5.35 -30.91 -2.34
CA TYR A 82 6.34 -30.21 -1.51
C TYR A 82 6.43 -30.84 -0.10
N LEU A 83 5.30 -31.09 0.55
CA LEU A 83 5.27 -31.73 1.86
C LEU A 83 5.72 -33.19 1.79
N ALA A 84 5.32 -33.92 0.75
CA ALA A 84 5.79 -35.29 0.50
C ALA A 84 7.32 -35.36 0.34
N GLY A 85 7.95 -34.31 -0.21
CA GLY A 85 9.40 -34.24 -0.36
C GLY A 85 10.19 -34.33 0.96
N TYR A 86 9.59 -34.00 2.11
CA TYR A 86 10.23 -34.21 3.42
C TYR A 86 10.40 -35.70 3.76
N ALA A 87 9.63 -36.61 3.14
CA ALA A 87 9.83 -38.04 3.32
C ALA A 87 11.17 -38.53 2.74
N GLU A 88 11.76 -37.80 1.79
CA GLU A 88 12.98 -38.19 1.07
C GLU A 88 14.29 -37.80 1.80
N VAL A 89 14.20 -37.02 2.88
CA VAL A 89 15.34 -36.51 3.64
C VAL A 89 15.40 -37.12 5.04
N ASP A 90 16.60 -37.19 5.61
CA ASP A 90 16.87 -37.77 6.93
C ASP A 90 16.83 -36.72 8.03
N MET A 91 17.43 -35.55 7.78
CA MET A 91 17.36 -34.37 8.63
C MET A 91 17.52 -33.12 7.79
N ALA A 92 16.95 -32.00 8.24
CA ALA A 92 17.08 -30.72 7.58
C ALA A 92 18.24 -29.90 8.14
N LEU A 93 18.93 -29.20 7.25
CA LEU A 93 19.92 -28.19 7.60
C LEU A 93 19.28 -26.81 7.46
N ASP A 94 19.15 -26.11 8.58
CA ASP A 94 18.63 -24.75 8.57
C ASP A 94 19.68 -23.75 8.07
N SER A 95 19.21 -22.65 7.48
CA SER A 95 20.07 -21.52 7.10
C SER A 95 20.32 -20.59 8.29
N PHE A 96 21.37 -19.77 8.22
CA PHE A 96 21.66 -18.73 9.22
C PHE A 96 22.42 -17.55 8.55
N PRO A 97 22.30 -16.31 9.05
CA PRO A 97 21.53 -15.86 10.22
C PRO A 97 20.02 -15.76 9.97
N PHE A 98 19.54 -16.01 8.75
CA PHE A 98 18.11 -16.08 8.48
C PHE A 98 17.62 -17.53 8.58
N THR A 99 17.14 -17.91 9.76
CA THR A 99 16.63 -19.26 10.03
C THR A 99 15.27 -19.55 9.40
N GLY A 100 14.88 -20.81 9.43
CA GLY A 100 13.56 -21.25 9.02
C GLY A 100 12.47 -20.83 10.00
N GLY A 101 11.36 -20.35 9.45
CA GLY A 101 10.10 -20.18 10.16
C GLY A 101 9.15 -21.30 9.78
N THR A 102 8.24 -21.02 8.85
CA THR A 102 7.24 -21.97 8.35
C THR A 102 7.86 -23.29 7.86
N THR A 103 8.99 -23.22 7.15
CA THR A 103 9.72 -24.39 6.64
C THR A 103 10.22 -25.30 7.76
N THR A 104 10.66 -24.75 8.89
CA THR A 104 11.04 -25.53 10.08
C THR A 104 9.82 -26.17 10.72
N CYS A 105 8.71 -25.44 10.86
CA CYS A 105 7.45 -26.02 11.33
C CYS A 105 6.96 -27.17 10.44
N GLU A 106 7.07 -27.03 9.11
CA GLU A 106 6.70 -28.06 8.15
C GLU A 106 7.60 -29.29 8.24
N ALA A 107 8.91 -29.11 8.37
CA ALA A 107 9.85 -30.22 8.59
C ALA A 107 9.45 -31.03 9.84
N LEU A 108 9.21 -30.34 10.96
CA LEU A 108 8.76 -30.95 12.22
C LEU A 108 7.40 -31.65 12.06
N TRP A 109 6.46 -31.02 11.37
CA TRP A 109 5.13 -31.58 11.10
C TRP A 109 5.19 -32.86 10.24
N MET A 110 6.16 -32.92 9.32
CA MET A 110 6.45 -34.09 8.50
C MET A 110 7.39 -35.11 9.17
N GLY A 111 7.81 -34.89 10.41
CA GLY A 111 8.66 -35.80 11.17
C GLY A 111 10.12 -35.81 10.73
N VAL A 112 10.62 -34.67 10.26
CA VAL A 112 12.03 -34.43 9.92
C VAL A 112 12.62 -33.46 10.96
N PRO A 113 13.65 -33.86 11.73
CA PRO A 113 14.32 -32.95 12.65
C PRO A 113 15.21 -31.97 11.86
N THR A 114 15.31 -30.74 12.36
CA THR A 114 16.07 -29.66 11.72
C THR A 114 17.19 -29.23 12.65
N LEU A 115 18.43 -29.17 12.15
CA LEU A 115 19.57 -28.59 12.87
C LEU A 115 19.63 -27.09 12.59
N THR A 116 19.66 -26.26 13.63
CA THR A 116 19.67 -24.79 13.50
C THR A 116 20.79 -24.15 14.32
N LEU A 117 21.28 -23.00 13.84
CA LEU A 117 22.26 -22.18 14.54
C LEU A 117 21.55 -20.95 15.11
N ALA A 118 21.54 -20.83 16.45
CA ALA A 118 20.97 -19.68 17.13
C ALA A 118 21.95 -18.50 17.12
N GLY A 119 21.59 -17.43 16.42
CA GLY A 119 22.34 -16.16 16.45
C GLY A 119 21.81 -15.17 17.49
N ASP A 120 22.27 -13.93 17.39
CA ASP A 120 21.99 -12.86 18.37
C ASP A 120 20.82 -11.94 17.99
N THR A 121 20.17 -12.19 16.85
CA THR A 121 19.01 -11.40 16.37
C THR A 121 17.72 -12.20 16.45
N LEU A 122 16.57 -11.53 16.49
CA LEU A 122 15.26 -12.18 16.50
C LEU A 122 15.10 -13.19 15.36
N ILE A 123 15.49 -12.80 14.14
CA ILE A 123 15.38 -13.64 12.94
C ILE A 123 16.35 -14.83 13.00
N ALA A 124 17.51 -14.67 13.62
CA ALA A 124 18.49 -15.74 13.81
C ALA A 124 18.12 -16.74 14.92
N ARG A 125 17.00 -16.52 15.63
CA ARG A 125 16.55 -17.37 16.73
C ARG A 125 15.20 -18.04 16.49
N GLN A 126 14.58 -17.83 15.32
CA GLN A 126 13.26 -18.44 15.01
C GLN A 126 13.33 -19.97 15.04
N GLY A 127 14.30 -20.54 14.32
CA GLY A 127 14.52 -21.99 14.33
C GLY A 127 14.77 -22.53 15.74
N ALA A 128 15.63 -21.87 16.52
CA ALA A 128 15.93 -22.25 17.90
C ALA A 128 14.69 -22.23 18.81
N SER A 129 13.86 -21.20 18.70
CA SER A 129 12.60 -21.08 19.45
C SER A 129 11.63 -22.22 19.11
N MET A 130 11.52 -22.58 17.82
CA MET A 130 10.63 -23.65 17.37
C MET A 130 11.11 -25.02 17.84
N LEU A 131 12.41 -25.30 17.74
CA LEU A 131 12.99 -26.56 18.21
C LEU A 131 12.88 -26.70 19.72
N HIS A 132 13.10 -25.63 20.48
CA HIS A 132 12.86 -25.64 21.93
C HIS A 132 11.40 -25.95 22.25
N ALA A 133 10.45 -25.28 21.59
CA ALA A 133 9.02 -25.54 21.79
C ALA A 133 8.61 -26.98 21.43
N ALA A 134 9.30 -27.60 20.47
CA ALA A 134 9.11 -28.98 20.05
C ALA A 134 9.85 -30.03 20.92
N GLY A 135 10.65 -29.61 21.92
CA GLY A 135 11.45 -30.50 22.76
C GLY A 135 12.70 -31.05 22.07
N LEU A 136 13.33 -30.25 21.22
CA LEU A 136 14.56 -30.56 20.48
C LEU A 136 15.68 -29.56 20.81
N GLU A 137 15.91 -29.21 22.08
CA GLU A 137 16.98 -28.26 22.43
C GLU A 137 18.37 -28.70 21.97
N ASN A 138 18.62 -30.01 21.96
CA ASN A 138 19.88 -30.61 21.50
C ASN A 138 20.08 -30.52 19.96
N TRP A 139 19.13 -29.91 19.23
CA TRP A 139 19.24 -29.61 17.80
C TRP A 139 19.53 -28.12 17.53
N VAL A 140 19.82 -27.35 18.59
CA VAL A 140 20.19 -25.94 18.54
C VAL A 140 21.66 -25.79 18.92
N VAL A 141 22.45 -25.21 18.02
CA VAL A 141 23.87 -24.89 18.28
C VAL A 141 24.10 -23.38 18.24
N ASN A 142 25.25 -22.91 18.72
CA ASN A 142 25.55 -21.48 18.85
C ASN A 142 26.77 -21.02 18.03
N SER A 143 27.39 -21.92 17.26
CA SER A 143 28.49 -21.56 16.37
C SER A 143 28.52 -22.44 15.12
N ALA A 144 29.21 -21.97 14.08
CA ALA A 144 29.39 -22.71 12.83
C ALA A 144 30.15 -24.02 13.05
N GLU A 145 31.17 -24.01 13.90
CA GLU A 145 31.95 -25.19 14.25
C GLU A 145 31.08 -26.22 14.98
N GLN A 146 30.27 -25.77 15.94
CA GLN A 146 29.31 -26.63 16.62
C GLN A 146 28.28 -27.21 15.64
N TYR A 147 27.82 -26.41 14.68
CA TYR A 147 26.90 -26.86 13.63
C TYR A 147 27.48 -28.04 12.85
N VAL A 148 28.73 -27.94 12.41
CA VAL A 148 29.40 -29.05 11.71
C VAL A 148 29.48 -30.28 12.62
N GLN A 149 30.03 -30.13 13.83
CA GLN A 149 30.21 -31.28 14.73
C GLN A 149 28.89 -31.96 15.12
N HIS A 150 27.83 -31.19 15.36
CA HIS A 150 26.51 -31.74 15.67
C HIS A 150 25.87 -32.41 14.46
N ALA A 151 25.98 -31.83 13.26
CA ALA A 151 25.47 -32.47 12.04
C ALA A 151 26.10 -33.85 11.86
N LEU A 152 27.43 -33.95 12.03
CA LEU A 152 28.16 -35.22 11.93
C LEU A 152 27.76 -36.21 13.03
N HIS A 153 27.61 -35.75 14.27
CA HIS A 153 27.21 -36.59 15.39
C HIS A 153 25.81 -37.19 15.17
N LEU A 154 24.83 -36.34 14.86
CA LEU A 154 23.43 -36.73 14.66
C LEU A 154 23.25 -37.63 13.43
N ALA A 155 23.97 -37.36 12.35
CA ALA A 155 23.88 -38.13 11.12
C ALA A 155 24.60 -39.49 11.18
N LYS A 156 25.53 -39.69 12.11
CA LYS A 156 26.28 -40.95 12.27
C LYS A 156 25.47 -42.04 13.00
N ASP A 157 24.61 -41.67 13.94
CA ASP A 157 23.72 -42.61 14.64
C ASP A 157 22.35 -42.72 13.94
N THR A 158 22.34 -43.48 12.84
CA THR A 158 21.12 -43.70 12.03
C THR A 158 20.02 -44.41 12.80
N GLN A 159 20.35 -45.21 13.82
CA GLN A 159 19.35 -45.88 14.65
C GLN A 159 18.64 -44.89 15.56
N GLN A 160 19.37 -43.98 16.21
CA GLN A 160 18.79 -42.93 17.02
C GLN A 160 17.98 -41.94 16.16
N LEU A 161 18.50 -41.56 15.00
CA LEU A 161 17.79 -40.68 14.07
C LEU A 161 16.48 -41.32 13.56
N ALA A 162 16.49 -42.61 13.26
CA ALA A 162 15.29 -43.35 12.88
C ALA A 162 14.25 -43.41 14.00
N LYS A 163 14.68 -43.66 15.25
CA LYS A 163 13.81 -43.63 16.43
C LYS A 163 13.19 -42.26 16.64
N LEU A 164 13.97 -41.18 16.49
CA LEU A 164 13.46 -39.82 16.61
C LEU A 164 12.39 -39.55 15.55
N ARG A 165 12.69 -39.77 14.28
CA ARG A 165 11.75 -39.54 13.17
C ARG A 165 10.44 -40.30 13.31
N ALA A 166 10.49 -41.54 13.80
CA ALA A 166 9.29 -42.36 13.99
C ALA A 166 8.30 -41.75 15.00
N HIS A 167 8.78 -40.98 15.99
CA HIS A 167 7.96 -40.41 17.06
C HIS A 167 7.79 -38.89 16.95
N LEU A 168 8.61 -38.21 16.13
CA LEU A 168 8.69 -36.75 16.12
C LEU A 168 7.34 -36.08 15.86
N ARG A 169 6.54 -36.58 14.92
CA ARG A 169 5.22 -35.98 14.61
C ARG A 169 4.30 -36.00 15.84
N GLN A 170 4.27 -37.13 16.56
CA GLN A 170 3.46 -37.26 17.77
C GLN A 170 4.01 -36.39 18.91
N GLN A 171 5.34 -36.28 19.03
CA GLN A 171 5.99 -35.38 19.98
C GLN A 171 5.60 -33.91 19.69
N VAL A 172 5.74 -33.46 18.45
CA VAL A 172 5.41 -32.08 18.01
C VAL A 172 3.92 -31.79 18.22
N GLN A 173 3.03 -32.74 17.91
CA GLN A 173 1.59 -32.60 18.14
C GLN A 173 1.23 -32.39 19.61
N LYS A 174 2.00 -32.96 20.55
CA LYS A 174 1.82 -32.78 21.99
C LYS A 174 2.60 -31.60 22.57
N SER A 175 3.43 -30.96 21.76
CA SER A 175 4.31 -29.87 22.18
C SER A 175 3.59 -28.53 22.22
N ALA A 176 4.21 -27.53 22.85
CA ALA A 176 3.66 -26.18 22.88
C ALA A 176 3.51 -25.57 21.47
N LEU A 177 4.29 -26.04 20.50
CA LEU A 177 4.25 -25.55 19.12
C LEU A 177 2.91 -25.82 18.41
N MET A 178 2.20 -26.90 18.78
CA MET A 178 0.89 -27.26 18.21
C MET A 178 -0.29 -27.06 19.17
N ASP A 179 -0.05 -26.50 20.35
CA ASP A 179 -1.09 -26.19 21.32
C ASP A 179 -1.67 -24.79 21.08
N GLY A 180 -2.54 -24.69 20.07
CA GLY A 180 -3.15 -23.42 19.69
C GLY A 180 -4.01 -22.79 20.80
N ARG A 181 -4.64 -23.61 21.66
CA ARG A 181 -5.45 -23.10 22.78
C ARG A 181 -4.55 -22.45 23.84
N ARG A 182 -3.47 -23.13 24.23
CA ARG A 182 -2.49 -22.56 25.16
C ARG A 182 -1.86 -21.30 24.60
N PHE A 183 -1.50 -21.28 23.32
CA PHE A 183 -0.96 -20.09 22.68
C PHE A 183 -1.92 -18.91 22.76
N ALA A 184 -3.19 -19.10 22.38
CA ALA A 184 -4.21 -18.05 22.46
C ALA A 184 -4.36 -17.50 23.88
N GLN A 185 -4.47 -18.38 24.88
CA GLN A 185 -4.58 -17.97 26.29
C GLN A 185 -3.35 -17.20 26.78
N GLN A 186 -2.14 -17.66 26.42
CA GLN A 186 -0.90 -16.95 26.80
C GLN A 186 -0.80 -15.59 26.11
N MET A 187 -1.24 -15.48 24.86
CA MET A 187 -1.30 -14.22 24.14
C MET A 187 -2.30 -13.25 24.79
N GLU A 188 -3.50 -13.72 25.13
CA GLU A 188 -4.50 -12.94 25.88
C GLU A 188 -3.95 -12.43 27.21
N ILE A 189 -3.24 -13.29 27.97
CA ILE A 189 -2.59 -12.90 29.23
C ILE A 189 -1.51 -11.86 28.98
N ALA A 190 -0.66 -12.04 27.96
CA ALA A 190 0.39 -11.08 27.63
C ALA A 190 -0.20 -9.71 27.25
N LEU A 191 -1.23 -9.69 26.39
CA LEU A 191 -1.95 -8.49 26.01
C LEU A 191 -2.61 -7.82 27.22
N ARG A 192 -3.27 -8.60 28.08
CA ARG A 192 -3.86 -8.12 29.33
C ARG A 192 -2.81 -7.54 30.27
N ASN A 193 -1.67 -8.18 30.43
CA ASN A 193 -0.57 -7.67 31.26
C ASN A 193 0.04 -6.40 30.67
N MET A 194 0.20 -6.30 29.35
CA MET A 194 0.66 -5.06 28.70
C MET A 194 -0.33 -3.92 28.96
N TRP A 195 -1.63 -4.21 28.86
CA TRP A 195 -2.70 -3.27 29.19
C TRP A 195 -2.68 -2.87 30.66
N GLU A 196 -2.66 -3.84 31.57
CA GLU A 196 -2.63 -3.65 33.03
C GLU A 196 -1.33 -3.03 33.52
N HIS A 197 -0.20 -3.15 32.82
CA HIS A 197 1.05 -2.47 33.15
C HIS A 197 1.05 -1.02 32.65
N LYS A 198 0.42 -0.78 31.49
CA LYS A 198 0.20 0.57 30.98
C LYS A 198 -0.83 1.31 31.82
N SER A 199 -1.83 0.64 32.40
CA SER A 199 -2.88 1.25 33.23
C SER A 199 -2.35 2.04 34.45
N PRO A 200 -1.39 1.56 35.28
CA PRO A 200 -0.71 2.31 36.32
C PRO A 200 0.20 3.44 35.79
N LEU A 201 0.81 3.29 34.61
CA LEU A 201 1.62 4.33 33.98
C LEU A 201 0.75 5.46 33.42
N LEU A 202 -0.41 5.11 32.86
CA LEU A 202 -1.50 6.03 32.51
C LEU A 202 -2.10 6.67 33.77
N ALA A 203 -2.19 5.93 34.88
CA ALA A 203 -2.61 6.47 36.18
C ALA A 203 -1.55 7.39 36.79
N LYS A 204 -0.24 7.14 36.59
CA LYS A 204 0.87 8.02 37.01
C LYS A 204 0.99 9.26 36.13
N SER A 205 0.81 9.15 34.82
CA SER A 205 0.75 10.32 33.93
C SER A 205 -0.51 11.16 34.21
N ALA A 206 -1.63 10.51 34.55
CA ALA A 206 -2.80 11.18 35.12
C ALA A 206 -2.49 11.80 36.50
N GLN A 207 -1.67 11.16 37.35
CA GLN A 207 -1.31 11.71 38.67
C GLN A 207 -0.42 12.96 38.60
N ILE A 208 0.53 13.02 37.64
CA ILE A 208 1.32 14.23 37.36
C ILE A 208 0.41 15.40 36.95
N ASN A 209 -0.71 15.11 36.26
CA ASN A 209 -1.77 16.07 35.96
C ASN A 209 -2.75 16.33 37.12
N THR A 210 -2.71 15.54 38.21
CA THR A 210 -3.57 15.73 39.40
C THR A 210 -2.96 16.59 40.50
N THR A 211 -1.63 16.81 40.55
CA THR A 211 -1.04 17.76 41.50
C THR A 211 -1.50 19.20 41.20
N THR A 212 -1.90 19.48 39.96
CA THR A 212 -2.55 20.73 39.52
C THR A 212 -4.05 20.78 39.85
N LYS A 213 -4.67 19.67 40.26
CA LYS A 213 -6.13 19.53 40.49
C LYS A 213 -6.53 19.32 41.96
N ALA A 214 -5.57 19.28 42.89
CA ALA A 214 -5.85 19.10 44.33
C ALA A 214 -6.69 20.23 44.97
N SER A 215 -7.02 21.30 44.25
CA SER A 215 -7.89 22.38 44.70
C SER A 215 -9.40 22.13 44.52
N LEU A 216 -9.82 21.03 43.88
CA LEU A 216 -11.22 20.90 43.41
C LEU A 216 -12.00 19.67 43.93
N GLN A 217 -11.41 18.86 44.81
CA GLN A 217 -12.09 17.72 45.43
C GLN A 217 -12.61 18.04 46.84
N SER A 218 -13.79 18.66 46.95
CA SER A 218 -14.68 18.36 48.07
C SER A 218 -16.13 18.62 47.68
N ASN A 219 -16.75 17.62 47.05
CA ASN A 219 -18.18 17.33 47.16
C ASN A 219 -18.45 15.99 46.47
N LYS A 220 -17.93 14.93 47.09
CA LYS A 220 -18.21 13.53 46.77
C LYS A 220 -19.21 13.03 47.80
N GLN A 221 -20.49 13.35 47.62
CA GLN A 221 -21.59 12.77 48.41
C GLN A 221 -22.94 13.01 47.71
N ALA A 222 -23.18 12.28 46.62
CA ALA A 222 -24.52 12.01 46.09
C ALA A 222 -24.40 10.89 45.04
N LEU A 223 -24.33 9.65 45.50
CA LEU A 223 -24.38 8.45 44.66
C LEU A 223 -25.63 7.68 45.06
N THR A 224 -26.74 7.97 44.37
CA THR A 224 -27.83 7.04 44.09
C THR A 224 -28.70 7.64 42.99
N SER A 225 -28.99 6.83 41.96
CA SER A 225 -29.81 7.04 40.75
C SER A 225 -29.18 7.85 39.60
N ALA A 226 -28.71 7.18 38.55
CA ALA A 226 -28.55 7.78 37.22
C ALA A 226 -28.48 6.71 36.12
N SER A 227 -29.07 7.03 34.97
CA SER A 227 -29.10 6.33 33.69
C SER A 227 -27.76 5.72 33.27
N GLN A 228 -27.81 4.55 32.64
CA GLN A 228 -26.66 3.95 31.97
C GLN A 228 -26.36 4.79 30.72
N LEU A 229 -25.15 5.35 30.63
CA LEU A 229 -24.68 6.16 29.49
C LEU A 229 -24.83 5.37 28.17
N THR A 230 -25.49 5.97 27.17
CA THR A 230 -25.73 5.39 25.84
C THR A 230 -24.81 5.99 24.79
N VAL A 231 -24.26 5.15 23.90
CA VAL A 231 -23.57 5.58 22.67
C VAL A 231 -24.50 5.32 21.48
N GLU A 232 -25.07 6.38 20.93
CA GLU A 232 -25.97 6.31 19.79
C GLU A 232 -25.19 6.46 18.47
N VAL A 233 -25.13 5.38 17.68
CA VAL A 233 -24.58 5.38 16.33
C VAL A 233 -25.66 5.81 15.34
N VAL A 234 -25.41 6.92 14.66
CA VAL A 234 -26.34 7.64 13.79
C VAL A 234 -25.84 7.57 12.36
N SER A 235 -26.69 7.09 11.47
CA SER A 235 -26.38 6.97 10.05
C SER A 235 -27.61 7.17 9.17
N ALA A 236 -27.40 7.28 7.86
CA ALA A 236 -28.46 7.31 6.88
C ALA A 236 -28.05 6.48 5.68
N THR A 237 -28.99 5.74 5.11
CA THR A 237 -28.72 4.83 3.99
C THR A 237 -29.83 4.88 2.97
N ARG A 238 -29.50 4.65 1.70
CA ARG A 238 -30.51 4.43 0.64
C ARG A 238 -31.10 3.02 0.67
N MET A 239 -30.51 2.12 1.47
CA MET A 239 -30.92 0.73 1.59
C MET A 239 -32.19 0.60 2.43
N THR A 240 -32.94 -0.49 2.20
CA THR A 240 -33.96 -0.93 3.15
C THR A 240 -33.29 -1.34 4.47
N GLU A 241 -34.05 -1.38 5.56
CA GLU A 241 -33.53 -1.84 6.85
C GLU A 241 -32.91 -3.25 6.75
N GLN A 242 -33.60 -4.17 6.09
CA GLN A 242 -33.11 -5.53 5.89
C GLN A 242 -31.78 -5.55 5.13
N ALA A 243 -31.69 -4.80 4.03
CA ALA A 243 -30.49 -4.76 3.20
C ALA A 243 -29.32 -4.08 3.93
N PHE A 244 -29.57 -2.99 4.67
CA PHE A 244 -28.55 -2.34 5.50
C PHE A 244 -27.90 -3.35 6.46
N TRP A 245 -28.70 -4.10 7.22
CA TRP A 245 -28.16 -5.06 8.18
C TRP A 245 -27.47 -6.25 7.51
N GLN A 246 -27.85 -6.64 6.30
CA GLN A 246 -27.31 -7.82 5.61
C GLN A 246 -26.07 -7.50 4.78
N GLU A 247 -26.00 -6.32 4.19
CA GLU A 247 -25.07 -6.01 3.09
C GLU A 247 -24.18 -4.80 3.38
N SER A 248 -24.65 -3.77 4.11
CA SER A 248 -23.83 -2.59 4.38
C SER A 248 -22.66 -2.90 5.32
N ALA A 249 -21.54 -2.20 5.13
CA ALA A 249 -20.35 -2.31 5.98
C ALA A 249 -20.67 -1.94 7.44
N LEU A 250 -21.41 -0.84 7.64
CA LEU A 250 -21.77 -0.38 8.97
C LEU A 250 -22.73 -1.34 9.65
N GLY A 251 -23.78 -1.80 8.95
CA GLY A 251 -24.75 -2.74 9.50
C GLY A 251 -24.12 -4.08 9.90
N GLN A 252 -23.18 -4.60 9.11
CA GLN A 252 -22.49 -5.85 9.43
C GLN A 252 -21.55 -5.70 10.65
N SER A 253 -20.78 -4.61 10.72
CA SER A 253 -19.89 -4.36 11.87
C SER A 253 -20.67 -4.06 13.16
N LEU A 254 -21.77 -3.31 13.08
CA LEU A 254 -22.60 -2.98 14.24
C LEU A 254 -23.23 -4.20 14.91
N LYS A 255 -23.59 -5.26 14.15
CA LYS A 255 -24.11 -6.51 14.75
C LYS A 255 -23.12 -7.11 15.75
N ALA A 256 -21.83 -7.10 15.42
CA ALA A 256 -20.80 -7.62 16.30
C ALA A 256 -20.61 -6.72 17.52
N HIS A 257 -20.55 -5.40 17.32
CA HIS A 257 -20.39 -4.43 18.41
C HIS A 257 -21.55 -4.44 19.39
N MET A 258 -22.80 -4.44 18.92
CA MET A 258 -23.99 -4.49 19.76
C MET A 258 -24.11 -5.80 20.55
N ALA A 259 -23.61 -6.91 20.01
CA ALA A 259 -23.56 -8.18 20.73
C ALA A 259 -22.50 -8.16 21.86
N GLN A 260 -21.48 -7.31 21.75
CA GLN A 260 -20.38 -7.20 22.71
C GLN A 260 -20.61 -6.08 23.74
N ASP A 261 -21.34 -5.02 23.40
CA ASP A 261 -21.57 -3.88 24.27
C ASP A 261 -23.02 -3.38 24.21
N SER A 262 -23.74 -3.60 25.32
CA SER A 262 -25.14 -3.18 25.50
C SER A 262 -25.37 -1.66 25.52
N ARG A 263 -24.31 -0.84 25.62
CA ARG A 263 -24.42 0.63 25.61
C ARG A 263 -24.66 1.19 24.22
N ILE A 264 -24.48 0.38 23.17
CA ILE A 264 -24.63 0.82 21.78
C ILE A 264 -26.11 0.80 21.40
N ALA A 265 -26.63 1.96 21.03
CA ALA A 265 -27.90 2.12 20.35
C ALA A 265 -27.66 2.57 18.90
N VAL A 266 -28.54 2.18 17.98
CA VAL A 266 -28.37 2.50 16.56
C VAL A 266 -29.61 3.23 16.06
N ARG A 267 -29.41 4.36 15.36
CA ARG A 267 -30.45 5.15 14.70
C ARG A 267 -30.07 5.36 13.25
N VAL A 268 -30.67 4.56 12.36
CA VAL A 268 -30.45 4.68 10.92
C VAL A 268 -31.71 5.20 10.25
N ALA A 269 -31.56 6.22 9.40
CA ALA A 269 -32.60 6.58 8.45
C ALA A 269 -32.49 5.68 7.21
N TYR A 270 -33.36 4.67 7.10
CA TYR A 270 -33.44 3.77 5.96
C TYR A 270 -34.18 4.40 4.77
N GLU A 271 -33.87 3.95 3.56
CA GLU A 271 -34.45 4.44 2.30
C GLU A 271 -34.42 5.98 2.21
N ASN A 272 -33.35 6.58 2.75
CA ASN A 272 -33.29 8.01 3.00
C ASN A 272 -33.06 8.81 1.70
N SER A 273 -33.85 9.86 1.55
CA SER A 273 -33.75 10.86 0.48
C SER A 273 -33.43 12.27 0.99
N ARG A 274 -33.28 12.45 2.30
CA ARG A 274 -32.97 13.75 2.95
C ARG A 274 -31.46 13.96 3.12
N GLY A 275 -31.02 15.20 3.31
CA GLY A 275 -29.63 15.54 3.61
C GLY A 275 -29.18 15.01 4.98
N LEU A 276 -27.87 14.72 5.14
CA LEU A 276 -27.35 14.17 6.40
C LEU A 276 -27.58 15.10 7.60
N PRO A 277 -27.42 16.44 7.50
CA PRO A 277 -27.73 17.35 8.60
C PRO A 277 -29.14 17.26 9.15
N GLU A 278 -30.14 17.02 8.32
CA GLU A 278 -31.52 16.86 8.80
C GLU A 278 -31.65 15.61 9.68
N ILE A 279 -31.03 14.50 9.27
CA ILE A 279 -31.03 13.25 10.03
C ILE A 279 -30.26 13.43 11.34
N PHE A 280 -29.07 14.01 11.26
CA PHE A 280 -28.21 14.21 12.42
C PHE A 280 -28.85 15.17 13.43
N ASN A 281 -29.46 16.27 12.98
CA ASN A 281 -30.18 17.19 13.86
C ASN A 281 -31.42 16.55 14.49
N ALA A 282 -32.21 15.78 13.74
CA ALA A 282 -33.36 15.07 14.30
C ALA A 282 -32.92 14.07 15.37
N CYS A 283 -31.80 13.37 15.16
CA CYS A 283 -31.21 12.49 16.16
C CYS A 283 -30.72 13.27 17.38
N ILE A 284 -30.01 14.38 17.16
CA ILE A 284 -29.59 15.28 18.23
C ILE A 284 -30.80 15.66 19.08
N ASP A 285 -31.93 16.07 18.49
CA ASP A 285 -33.10 16.52 19.24
C ASP A 285 -33.80 15.40 20.03
N GLN A 286 -33.67 14.13 19.60
CA GLN A 286 -34.30 12.97 20.23
C GLN A 286 -33.42 12.26 21.27
N ALA A 287 -32.10 12.48 21.22
CA ALA A 287 -31.16 11.81 22.10
C ALA A 287 -31.22 12.34 23.54
N ASP A 288 -30.97 11.44 24.50
CA ASP A 288 -30.86 11.79 25.91
C ASP A 288 -29.73 12.79 26.16
N HIS A 289 -29.87 13.60 27.22
CA HIS A 289 -28.95 14.71 27.48
C HIS A 289 -27.48 14.24 27.66
N ASP A 290 -27.28 13.10 28.32
CA ASP A 290 -25.97 12.50 28.58
C ASP A 290 -25.47 11.59 27.46
N ALA A 291 -26.26 11.33 26.41
CA ALA A 291 -25.87 10.45 25.32
C ALA A 291 -24.61 10.92 24.56
N VAL A 292 -23.81 9.95 24.12
CA VAL A 292 -22.76 10.16 23.11
C VAL A 292 -23.35 9.90 21.74
N LEU A 293 -23.17 10.83 20.82
CA LEU A 293 -23.62 10.71 19.45
C LEU A 293 -22.43 10.41 18.56
N VAL A 294 -22.53 9.36 17.75
CA VAL A 294 -21.57 9.01 16.71
C VAL A 294 -22.24 9.16 15.36
N PHE A 295 -21.80 10.10 14.54
CA PHE A 295 -22.27 10.29 13.17
C PHE A 295 -21.30 9.59 12.21
N VAL A 296 -21.80 8.63 11.43
CA VAL A 296 -20.96 7.77 10.58
C VAL A 296 -21.69 7.36 9.30
N HIS A 297 -20.95 7.20 8.19
CA HIS A 297 -21.52 6.78 6.91
C HIS A 297 -21.84 5.28 6.91
N ASP A 298 -22.77 4.84 6.06
CA ASP A 298 -23.24 3.46 6.02
C ASP A 298 -22.24 2.48 5.35
N ASP A 299 -21.31 3.01 4.58
CA ASP A 299 -20.23 2.32 3.87
C ASP A 299 -18.92 2.22 4.69
N VAL A 300 -19.02 2.32 6.02
CA VAL A 300 -17.90 2.24 6.97
C VAL A 300 -17.94 0.95 7.78
N TRP A 301 -16.85 0.20 7.78
CA TRP A 301 -16.62 -0.86 8.76
C TRP A 301 -16.05 -0.26 10.05
N LEU A 302 -16.76 -0.42 11.17
CA LEU A 302 -16.22 -0.12 12.50
C LEU A 302 -15.31 -1.28 12.95
N ASP A 303 -14.01 -1.16 12.68
CA ASP A 303 -13.03 -2.22 12.95
C ASP A 303 -12.52 -2.23 14.39
N GLN A 304 -12.64 -1.11 15.11
CA GLN A 304 -12.16 -0.95 16.47
C GLN A 304 -12.90 -1.86 17.45
N ALA A 305 -12.25 -2.90 17.97
CA ALA A 305 -12.89 -3.89 18.85
C ALA A 305 -13.48 -3.29 20.15
N ASP A 306 -12.78 -2.36 20.80
CA ASP A 306 -13.23 -1.63 22.00
C ASP A 306 -13.84 -0.27 21.63
N PHE A 307 -14.68 -0.25 20.59
CA PHE A 307 -15.23 0.95 19.96
C PHE A 307 -15.74 2.01 20.96
N VAL A 308 -16.60 1.61 21.91
CA VAL A 308 -17.19 2.54 22.90
C VAL A 308 -16.12 3.17 23.78
N GLU A 309 -15.17 2.39 24.30
CA GLU A 309 -14.11 2.90 25.17
C GLU A 309 -13.16 3.83 24.41
N ALA A 310 -12.87 3.52 23.15
CA ALA A 310 -12.05 4.35 22.28
C ALA A 310 -12.71 5.72 22.03
N VAL A 311 -14.02 5.74 21.74
CA VAL A 311 -14.81 6.98 21.59
C VAL A 311 -14.83 7.78 22.88
N LEU A 312 -15.18 7.16 24.01
CA LEU A 312 -15.24 7.83 25.31
C LEU A 312 -13.89 8.43 25.72
N SER A 313 -12.79 7.72 25.43
CA SER A 313 -11.43 8.20 25.70
C SER A 313 -11.08 9.43 24.86
N GLY A 314 -11.43 9.43 23.57
CA GLY A 314 -11.20 10.59 22.71
C GLY A 314 -12.00 11.82 23.17
N LEU A 315 -13.25 11.62 23.60
CA LEU A 315 -14.11 12.69 24.12
C LEU A 315 -13.70 13.23 25.49
N GLN A 316 -12.74 12.60 26.19
CA GLN A 316 -12.10 13.20 27.36
C GLN A 316 -11.06 14.25 26.97
N GLN A 317 -10.55 14.21 25.73
CA GLN A 317 -9.50 15.10 25.23
C GLN A 317 -10.03 16.20 24.32
N PHE A 318 -11.07 15.91 23.53
CA PHE A 318 -11.67 16.85 22.60
C PHE A 318 -13.20 16.87 22.75
N ASP A 319 -13.82 18.01 22.48
CA ASP A 319 -15.29 18.15 22.46
C ASP A 319 -15.92 17.39 21.29
N VAL A 320 -15.19 17.28 20.17
CA VAL A 320 -15.52 16.46 19.00
C VAL A 320 -14.29 15.69 18.56
N ILE A 321 -14.46 14.39 18.31
CA ILE A 321 -13.42 13.57 17.68
C ILE A 321 -13.80 13.14 16.27
N GLY A 322 -12.79 13.06 15.40
CA GLY A 322 -12.86 12.45 14.06
C GLY A 322 -11.69 11.49 13.82
N VAL A 323 -11.61 10.89 12.63
CA VAL A 323 -10.54 9.93 12.28
C VAL A 323 -9.49 10.48 11.31
N ALA A 324 -9.83 11.55 10.59
CA ALA A 324 -8.93 12.27 9.69
C ALA A 324 -9.27 13.77 9.73
N GLY A 325 -8.27 14.63 9.57
CA GLY A 325 -8.46 16.07 9.63
C GLY A 325 -7.20 16.89 9.39
N ASN A 326 -7.39 18.20 9.34
CA ASN A 326 -6.34 19.20 9.14
C ASN A 326 -6.22 20.09 10.37
N ARG A 327 -4.98 20.25 10.82
CA ARG A 327 -4.52 20.99 12.00
C ARG A 327 -4.52 22.51 11.77
N ARG A 328 -4.69 22.94 10.52
CA ARG A 328 -4.90 24.34 10.16
C ARG A 328 -6.11 24.47 9.23
N ARG A 329 -6.57 25.71 9.09
CA ARG A 329 -7.58 26.08 8.11
C ARG A 329 -7.04 27.21 7.25
N LEU A 330 -7.09 27.04 5.94
CA LEU A 330 -6.74 28.07 4.96
C LEU A 330 -8.01 28.78 4.45
N PRO A 331 -7.90 30.03 3.96
CA PRO A 331 -8.99 30.66 3.21
C PRO A 331 -9.36 29.85 1.98
N LYS A 332 -10.66 29.78 1.65
CA LYS A 332 -11.18 29.08 0.47
C LYS A 332 -10.79 27.59 0.43
N GLN A 333 -10.64 26.96 1.60
CA GLN A 333 -10.28 25.55 1.71
C GLN A 333 -11.45 24.67 1.28
N PRO A 334 -11.30 23.83 0.25
CA PRO A 334 -12.44 23.14 -0.39
C PRO A 334 -12.79 21.78 0.25
N ALA A 335 -11.88 21.19 1.02
CA ALA A 335 -12.12 20.02 1.88
C ALA A 335 -11.03 19.98 2.97
N TRP A 336 -11.16 19.08 3.94
CA TRP A 336 -10.16 19.00 5.02
C TRP A 336 -8.72 18.79 4.53
N PRO A 337 -8.40 17.98 3.48
CA PRO A 337 -7.01 17.70 3.15
C PRO A 337 -6.43 18.66 2.11
N PHE A 338 -7.25 19.44 1.42
CA PHE A 338 -6.82 20.20 0.25
C PHE A 338 -6.62 21.67 0.56
N ILE A 339 -5.58 22.30 0.01
CA ILE A 339 -5.27 23.72 0.23
C ILE A 339 -5.96 24.66 -0.76
N ASN A 340 -6.46 24.16 -1.89
CA ASN A 340 -7.08 24.95 -2.95
C ASN A 340 -8.10 24.15 -3.77
N PRO A 341 -9.01 24.79 -4.53
CA PRO A 341 -10.03 24.13 -5.36
C PRO A 341 -9.50 23.18 -6.44
N GLN A 342 -8.18 23.17 -6.68
CA GLN A 342 -7.51 22.22 -7.55
C GLN A 342 -7.19 20.89 -6.83
N PHE A 343 -7.63 20.73 -5.58
CA PHE A 343 -7.46 19.54 -4.74
C PHE A 343 -6.00 19.20 -4.45
N VAL A 344 -5.14 20.22 -4.35
CA VAL A 344 -3.75 20.04 -3.91
C VAL A 344 -3.76 19.65 -2.43
N TRP A 345 -3.21 18.49 -2.10
CA TRP A 345 -3.06 18.04 -0.71
C TRP A 345 -2.19 19.01 0.10
N ASP A 346 -2.59 19.26 1.34
CA ASP A 346 -1.78 19.97 2.31
C ASP A 346 -0.59 19.10 2.75
N ASP A 347 0.44 19.74 3.29
CA ASP A 347 1.60 19.03 3.82
C ASP A 347 1.16 18.14 5.00
N SER A 348 1.64 16.90 5.02
CA SER A 348 1.44 15.91 6.08
C SER A 348 1.65 16.44 7.50
N GLN A 349 2.50 17.45 7.71
CA GLN A 349 2.70 18.08 9.02
C GLN A 349 1.46 18.83 9.53
N TYR A 350 0.59 19.27 8.61
CA TYR A 350 -0.68 19.92 8.90
C TYR A 350 -1.85 18.94 8.87
N LEU A 351 -1.66 17.72 8.38
CA LEU A 351 -2.68 16.70 8.39
C LEU A 351 -2.58 15.81 9.63
N SER A 352 -3.64 15.05 9.88
CA SER A 352 -3.76 14.19 11.04
C SER A 352 -4.74 13.07 10.76
N GLY A 353 -4.46 11.88 11.29
CA GLY A 353 -5.40 10.76 11.27
C GLY A 353 -4.97 9.58 10.42
N LYS A 354 -5.76 8.50 10.52
CA LYS A 354 -5.56 7.22 9.85
C LYS A 354 -6.91 6.63 9.48
N VAL A 355 -7.04 6.16 8.24
CA VAL A 355 -8.29 5.55 7.74
C VAL A 355 -7.92 4.32 6.91
N GLY A 356 -8.54 3.17 7.19
CA GLY A 356 -8.49 2.00 6.33
C GLY A 356 -9.33 2.21 5.08
N HIS A 357 -8.90 1.68 3.95
CA HIS A 357 -9.64 1.72 2.69
C HIS A 357 -9.78 0.32 2.11
N GLY A 358 -10.95 0.02 1.56
CA GLY A 358 -11.21 -1.23 0.85
C GLY A 358 -12.62 -1.77 1.04
N PRO A 359 -12.97 -2.84 0.30
CA PRO A 359 -14.32 -3.39 0.29
C PRO A 359 -14.69 -4.14 1.58
N HIS A 360 -13.73 -4.49 2.43
CA HIS A 360 -13.91 -5.34 3.61
C HIS A 360 -13.28 -4.72 4.85
N ALA A 361 -13.73 -5.18 6.03
CA ALA A 361 -13.14 -4.82 7.33
C ALA A 361 -11.61 -4.99 7.36
N ASN A 362 -10.92 -4.11 8.10
CA ASN A 362 -9.46 -4.06 8.19
C ASN A 362 -8.75 -3.85 6.84
N GLY A 363 -9.25 -2.89 6.06
CA GLY A 363 -8.65 -2.46 4.79
C GLY A 363 -7.27 -1.82 4.95
N GLU A 364 -6.66 -1.48 3.82
CA GLU A 364 -5.32 -0.89 3.77
C GLU A 364 -5.32 0.51 4.37
N VAL A 365 -4.43 0.76 5.33
CA VAL A 365 -4.44 2.01 6.10
C VAL A 365 -3.69 3.12 5.38
N SER A 366 -4.40 4.21 5.08
CA SER A 366 -3.80 5.49 4.72
C SER A 366 -3.45 6.27 5.99
N GLU A 367 -2.18 6.67 6.10
CA GLU A 367 -1.71 7.52 7.19
C GLU A 367 -1.55 8.96 6.70
N TYR A 368 -2.35 9.88 7.25
CA TYR A 368 -2.36 11.29 6.82
C TYR A 368 -1.41 12.16 7.63
N GLY A 369 -1.26 11.85 8.92
CA GLY A 369 -0.36 12.58 9.82
C GLY A 369 -0.46 12.10 11.26
N VAL A 370 0.14 12.85 12.18
CA VAL A 370 0.19 12.46 13.61
C VAL A 370 -1.21 12.36 14.22
N VAL A 371 -1.47 11.32 15.01
CA VAL A 371 -2.73 11.09 15.73
C VAL A 371 -2.40 10.58 17.16
N PRO A 372 -3.03 11.11 18.22
CA PRO A 372 -4.05 12.16 18.23
C PRO A 372 -3.49 13.57 17.99
N ALA A 373 -4.28 14.44 17.37
CA ALA A 373 -3.93 15.86 17.24
C ALA A 373 -5.16 16.76 17.19
N ALA A 374 -5.00 18.01 17.66
CA ALA A 374 -6.03 19.03 17.50
C ALA A 374 -6.17 19.43 16.02
N CYS A 375 -7.41 19.62 15.58
CA CYS A 375 -7.75 19.95 14.20
C CYS A 375 -8.63 21.19 14.12
N GLU A 376 -8.52 21.91 13.00
CA GLU A 376 -9.43 23.00 12.62
C GLU A 376 -10.55 22.50 11.71
N LEU A 377 -10.27 21.49 10.87
CA LEU A 377 -11.23 20.82 9.99
C LEU A 377 -11.05 19.29 10.12
N MET A 378 -12.13 18.53 9.99
CA MET A 378 -12.12 17.07 10.04
C MET A 378 -12.98 16.49 8.93
N ASP A 379 -12.66 15.28 8.50
CA ASP A 379 -13.43 14.53 7.51
C ASP A 379 -14.78 14.09 8.06
N GLY A 380 -15.84 14.23 7.25
CA GLY A 380 -17.21 13.88 7.62
C GLY A 380 -17.51 12.38 7.76
N VAL A 381 -16.59 11.46 7.42
CA VAL A 381 -16.83 10.01 7.51
C VAL A 381 -17.18 9.56 8.94
N PHE A 382 -16.64 10.24 9.94
CA PHE A 382 -16.84 9.91 11.35
C PHE A 382 -16.73 11.14 12.24
N PHE A 383 -17.77 11.41 13.02
CA PHE A 383 -17.73 12.32 14.17
C PHE A 383 -18.28 11.64 15.42
N ALA A 384 -17.68 11.90 16.58
CA ALA A 384 -18.32 11.62 17.85
C ALA A 384 -18.28 12.85 18.78
N THR A 385 -19.34 13.03 19.57
CA THR A 385 -19.45 14.12 20.56
C THR A 385 -20.57 13.82 21.57
N TYR A 386 -20.54 14.46 22.75
CA TYR A 386 -21.67 14.39 23.68
C TYR A 386 -22.82 15.29 23.24
N LYS A 387 -24.06 14.80 23.37
CA LYS A 387 -25.28 15.60 23.16
C LYS A 387 -25.32 16.84 24.05
N SER A 388 -24.89 16.71 25.31
CA SER A 388 -24.78 17.83 26.25
C SER A 388 -23.80 18.90 25.76
N THR A 389 -22.67 18.53 25.14
CA THR A 389 -21.69 19.46 24.57
C THR A 389 -22.28 20.24 23.40
N LEU A 390 -22.94 19.56 22.45
CA LEU A 390 -23.64 20.23 21.35
C LEU A 390 -24.73 21.20 21.85
N THR A 391 -25.49 20.78 22.86
CA THR A 391 -26.54 21.62 23.48
C THR A 391 -25.96 22.86 24.16
N LYS A 392 -24.88 22.68 24.93
CA LYS A 392 -24.17 23.76 25.62
C LYS A 392 -23.64 24.81 24.65
N HIS A 393 -23.00 24.36 23.56
CA HIS A 393 -22.41 25.25 22.56
C HIS A 393 -23.40 25.71 21.48
N ARG A 394 -24.64 25.17 21.48
CA ARG A 394 -25.70 25.45 20.49
C ARG A 394 -25.26 25.15 19.06
N VAL A 395 -24.47 24.10 18.88
CA VAL A 395 -23.98 23.66 17.57
C VAL A 395 -24.97 22.64 16.98
N ARG A 396 -25.23 22.81 15.68
CA ARG A 396 -26.11 21.98 14.84
C ARG A 396 -25.44 21.83 13.49
N PHE A 397 -25.81 20.81 12.73
CA PHE A 397 -25.43 20.72 11.32
C PHE A 397 -26.34 21.64 10.51
N ASP A 398 -25.82 22.37 9.52
CA ASP A 398 -26.65 23.26 8.71
C ASP A 398 -27.32 22.50 7.55
N PRO A 399 -28.66 22.44 7.47
CA PRO A 399 -29.38 21.75 6.39
C PRO A 399 -29.13 22.32 4.98
N GLN A 400 -28.52 23.49 4.85
CA GLN A 400 -28.08 24.02 3.55
C GLN A 400 -27.03 23.12 2.88
N PHE A 401 -26.29 22.32 3.65
CA PHE A 401 -25.27 21.41 3.16
C PHE A 401 -25.78 19.97 3.24
N ASP A 402 -25.95 19.29 2.11
CA ASP A 402 -26.59 17.97 2.09
C ASP A 402 -25.63 16.83 2.49
N PHE A 403 -24.85 16.33 1.54
CA PHE A 403 -23.77 15.38 1.67
C PHE A 403 -22.42 16.09 1.52
N HIS A 404 -22.35 17.20 0.78
CA HIS A 404 -21.12 17.97 0.62
C HIS A 404 -21.05 19.13 1.62
N PHE A 405 -19.88 19.38 2.19
CA PHE A 405 -19.55 20.52 3.08
C PHE A 405 -20.22 20.57 4.45
N TYR A 406 -21.13 19.67 4.79
CA TYR A 406 -21.74 19.65 6.14
C TYR A 406 -20.69 19.43 7.25
N ASP A 407 -19.61 18.72 6.92
CA ASP A 407 -18.49 18.38 7.78
C ASP A 407 -17.60 19.60 8.06
N LEU A 408 -17.17 20.30 7.01
CA LEU A 408 -16.40 21.54 7.11
C LEU A 408 -17.21 22.63 7.83
N ASP A 409 -18.50 22.76 7.48
CA ASP A 409 -19.39 23.72 8.11
C ASP A 409 -19.61 23.42 9.60
N PHE A 410 -19.85 22.15 9.94
CA PHE A 410 -19.95 21.72 11.33
C PHE A 410 -18.67 22.01 12.11
N CYS A 411 -17.50 21.69 11.52
CA CYS A 411 -16.21 21.96 12.16
C CYS A 411 -16.05 23.44 12.48
N ARG A 412 -16.30 24.32 11.50
CA ARG A 412 -16.19 25.77 11.69
C ARG A 412 -17.22 26.32 12.67
N SER A 413 -18.45 25.82 12.62
CA SER A 413 -19.50 26.18 13.58
C SER A 413 -19.10 25.79 15.01
N ALA A 414 -18.55 24.59 15.19
CA ALA A 414 -18.02 24.14 16.48
C ALA A 414 -16.85 25.01 16.97
N ARG A 415 -15.84 25.26 16.12
CA ARG A 415 -14.68 26.12 16.44
C ARG A 415 -15.10 27.54 16.82
N ASN A 416 -16.06 28.13 16.12
CA ASN A 416 -16.58 29.47 16.40
C ASN A 416 -17.23 29.61 17.78
N THR A 417 -17.71 28.50 18.36
CA THR A 417 -18.27 28.47 19.73
C THR A 417 -17.24 28.09 20.79
N GLY A 418 -15.98 27.91 20.39
CA GLY A 418 -14.87 27.54 21.26
C GLY A 418 -14.71 26.04 21.52
N MET A 419 -15.44 25.17 20.81
CA MET A 419 -15.26 23.72 20.93
C MET A 419 -13.88 23.30 20.42
N THR A 420 -13.32 22.28 21.06
CA THR A 420 -12.07 21.62 20.67
C THR A 420 -12.36 20.42 19.77
N LEU A 421 -11.67 20.38 18.62
CA LEU A 421 -11.83 19.33 17.63
C LEU A 421 -10.48 18.61 17.51
N GLY A 422 -10.49 17.31 17.31
CA GLY A 422 -9.25 16.57 17.11
C GLY A 422 -9.46 15.20 16.52
N THR A 423 -8.43 14.69 15.87
CA THR A 423 -8.43 13.29 15.47
C THR A 423 -8.12 12.40 16.66
N TRP A 424 -8.75 11.23 16.67
CA TRP A 424 -8.50 10.18 17.65
C TRP A 424 -8.32 8.83 16.95
N HIS A 425 -7.63 7.91 17.61
CA HIS A 425 -7.42 6.58 17.06
C HIS A 425 -8.69 5.75 17.19
N ILE A 426 -9.51 5.76 16.14
CA ILE A 426 -10.63 4.84 15.93
C ILE A 426 -10.34 4.07 14.65
N GLN A 427 -10.08 2.77 14.77
CA GLN A 427 -9.84 1.91 13.62
C GLN A 427 -11.16 1.70 12.85
N LEU A 428 -11.17 2.10 11.58
CA LEU A 428 -12.28 1.90 10.66
C LEU A 428 -11.79 1.70 9.23
N THR A 429 -12.62 1.10 8.39
CA THR A 429 -12.39 0.96 6.96
C THR A 429 -13.52 1.61 6.17
N HIS A 430 -13.18 2.56 5.30
CA HIS A 430 -14.12 3.28 4.45
C HIS A 430 -14.11 2.71 3.03
N GLN A 431 -15.28 2.45 2.46
CA GLN A 431 -15.40 1.88 1.12
C GLN A 431 -15.32 2.93 0.00
N SER A 432 -15.57 4.22 0.30
CA SER A 432 -15.59 5.29 -0.70
C SER A 432 -14.50 6.35 -0.50
N GLY A 433 -14.07 7.01 -1.60
CA GLY A 433 -13.00 8.00 -1.60
C GLY A 433 -13.45 9.48 -1.58
N GLY A 434 -14.75 9.74 -1.37
CA GLY A 434 -15.34 11.08 -1.48
C GLY A 434 -15.57 11.54 -2.93
N ALA A 435 -16.63 12.33 -3.16
CA ALA A 435 -17.05 12.78 -4.49
C ALA A 435 -16.73 14.28 -4.73
N PHE A 436 -15.45 14.64 -4.68
CA PHE A 436 -14.98 16.01 -4.89
C PHE A 436 -15.12 16.47 -6.35
N GLY A 437 -15.35 17.76 -6.58
CA GLY A 437 -15.35 18.36 -7.92
C GLY A 437 -16.63 18.18 -8.75
N SER A 438 -17.60 17.39 -8.29
CA SER A 438 -18.90 17.24 -8.97
C SER A 438 -19.67 18.57 -9.07
N ALA A 439 -20.63 18.67 -9.99
CA ALA A 439 -21.49 19.87 -10.10
C ALA A 439 -22.28 20.15 -8.80
N SER A 440 -22.67 19.11 -8.06
CA SER A 440 -23.29 19.27 -6.74
C SER A 440 -22.29 19.83 -5.72
N TRP A 441 -21.07 19.29 -5.72
CA TRP A 441 -19.99 19.76 -4.86
C TRP A 441 -19.66 21.24 -5.13
N GLN A 442 -19.52 21.65 -6.39
CA GLN A 442 -19.21 23.04 -6.77
C GLN A 442 -20.29 24.02 -6.29
N ARG A 443 -21.57 23.64 -6.41
CA ARG A 443 -22.69 24.46 -5.91
C ARG A 443 -22.61 24.65 -4.40
N HIS A 444 -22.40 23.56 -3.66
CA HIS A 444 -22.28 23.62 -2.20
C HIS A 444 -21.02 24.35 -1.75
N TYR A 445 -19.92 24.27 -2.52
CA TYR A 445 -18.72 25.03 -2.26
C TYR A 445 -18.97 26.54 -2.32
N GLN A 446 -19.70 27.02 -3.34
CA GLN A 446 -20.06 28.44 -3.44
C GLN A 446 -20.95 28.91 -2.27
N HIS A 447 -21.93 28.08 -1.87
CA HIS A 447 -22.75 28.35 -0.69
C HIS A 447 -21.92 28.38 0.60
N TYR A 448 -20.95 27.47 0.74
CA TYR A 448 -20.04 27.41 1.86
C TYR A 448 -19.17 28.68 1.94
N LEU A 449 -18.57 29.12 0.83
CA LEU A 449 -17.83 30.38 0.77
C LEU A 449 -18.73 31.58 1.10
N GLN A 450 -19.97 31.60 0.63
CA GLN A 450 -20.93 32.65 0.92
C GLN A 450 -21.24 32.74 2.42
N LYS A 451 -21.61 31.62 3.05
CA LYS A 451 -21.94 31.54 4.48
C LYS A 451 -20.79 32.07 5.33
N TRP A 452 -19.57 31.70 4.95
CA TRP A 452 -18.36 32.00 5.69
C TRP A 452 -17.65 33.29 5.26
N GLN A 453 -18.27 34.09 4.38
CA GLN A 453 -17.76 35.38 3.90
C GLN A 453 -16.37 35.30 3.24
N GLU A 454 -16.14 34.23 2.47
CA GLU A 454 -14.91 33.98 1.72
C GLU A 454 -15.09 34.17 0.20
N GLN A 455 -16.10 34.96 -0.18
CA GLN A 455 -16.31 35.42 -1.55
C GLN A 455 -15.38 36.61 -1.89
N GLU A 456 -15.01 36.71 -3.16
CA GLU A 456 -14.04 37.63 -3.75
C GLU A 456 -14.18 39.12 -3.36
N LEU A 457 -13.09 39.72 -2.88
CA LEU A 457 -12.55 40.92 -3.52
C LEU A 457 -11.92 40.45 -4.85
N ALA A 458 -12.20 41.15 -5.95
CA ALA A 458 -12.02 40.70 -7.33
C ALA A 458 -10.66 40.04 -7.69
N ASP A 459 -10.77 38.95 -8.46
CA ASP A 459 -9.83 38.11 -9.21
C ASP A 459 -8.67 38.84 -9.94
N ILE A 460 -7.78 39.57 -9.26
CA ILE A 460 -6.65 40.26 -9.92
C ILE A 460 -5.25 39.91 -9.38
N ASP A 461 -5.07 39.43 -8.14
CA ASP A 461 -3.72 39.45 -7.53
C ASP A 461 -3.02 38.11 -7.23
N VAL A 462 -3.56 36.95 -7.66
CA VAL A 462 -2.85 35.66 -7.47
C VAL A 462 -2.06 35.23 -8.72
N ALA A 463 -2.59 35.51 -9.93
CA ALA A 463 -1.91 35.19 -11.18
C ALA A 463 -0.67 36.07 -11.43
N VAL A 464 -0.68 37.33 -10.97
CA VAL A 464 0.45 38.27 -11.09
C VAL A 464 1.60 37.90 -10.13
N ALA A 465 1.31 37.21 -9.02
CA ALA A 465 2.34 36.87 -8.03
C ALA A 465 3.22 35.66 -8.42
N LEU A 466 2.83 34.87 -9.41
CA LEU A 466 3.51 33.61 -9.75
C LEU A 466 3.90 33.46 -11.23
N ASP A 467 3.48 34.36 -12.12
CA ASP A 467 3.84 34.35 -13.55
C ASP A 467 3.60 32.99 -14.23
N ILE A 468 2.51 32.30 -13.87
CA ILE A 468 2.15 30.98 -14.43
C ILE A 468 1.14 31.19 -15.57
N HIS A 469 1.60 31.01 -16.81
CA HIS A 469 0.73 30.91 -17.98
C HIS A 469 0.36 29.46 -18.27
N SER A 470 -0.86 29.04 -17.94
CA SER A 470 -1.42 27.76 -18.40
C SER A 470 -2.18 27.95 -19.71
N PHE A 471 -1.89 27.15 -20.73
CA PHE A 471 -2.67 27.07 -21.97
C PHE A 471 -3.06 25.61 -22.24
N GLU A 472 -4.23 25.43 -22.86
CA GLU A 472 -4.77 24.13 -23.25
C GLU A 472 -4.59 23.96 -24.76
N LEU A 473 -4.00 22.85 -25.21
CA LEU A 473 -3.76 22.57 -26.63
C LEU A 473 -4.71 21.47 -27.10
N THR A 474 -5.58 21.78 -28.05
CA THR A 474 -6.67 20.87 -28.45
C THR A 474 -6.48 20.20 -29.81
N THR A 475 -5.72 20.80 -30.73
CA THR A 475 -5.43 20.23 -32.07
C THR A 475 -3.98 20.48 -32.50
N VAL A 476 -3.51 19.78 -33.55
CA VAL A 476 -2.20 20.09 -34.18
C VAL A 476 -2.21 21.55 -34.65
N ASP A 477 -3.30 22.00 -35.25
CA ASP A 477 -3.43 23.38 -35.74
C ASP A 477 -3.39 24.39 -34.58
N ASP A 478 -4.04 24.10 -33.46
CA ASP A 478 -3.97 24.94 -32.25
C ASP A 478 -2.54 24.99 -31.72
N THR A 479 -1.83 23.86 -31.69
CA THR A 479 -0.43 23.77 -31.24
C THR A 479 0.51 24.53 -32.18
N VAL A 480 0.32 24.39 -33.49
CA VAL A 480 1.10 25.11 -34.51
C VAL A 480 0.88 26.61 -34.39
N ASN A 481 -0.37 27.06 -34.19
CA ASN A 481 -0.71 28.46 -34.04
C ASN A 481 -0.22 29.04 -32.70
N THR A 482 -0.40 28.32 -31.59
CA THR A 482 -0.04 28.77 -30.24
C THR A 482 1.47 28.97 -30.08
N PHE A 483 2.28 28.07 -30.64
CA PHE A 483 3.74 28.15 -30.53
C PHE A 483 4.44 28.68 -31.78
N ASN A 484 3.67 29.19 -32.74
CA ASN A 484 4.20 29.71 -34.00
C ASN A 484 5.15 28.71 -34.69
N SER A 485 4.73 27.44 -34.72
CA SER A 485 5.55 26.32 -35.19
C SER A 485 5.84 26.41 -36.68
N THR A 486 7.06 26.09 -37.08
CA THR A 486 7.48 25.96 -38.48
C THR A 486 7.31 24.53 -38.95
N GLN A 487 6.62 24.34 -40.09
CA GLN A 487 6.51 23.02 -40.71
C GLN A 487 7.86 22.59 -41.28
N LEU A 488 8.38 21.46 -40.80
CA LEU A 488 9.64 20.87 -41.28
C LEU A 488 9.40 19.93 -42.46
N TYR A 489 8.33 19.13 -42.41
CA TYR A 489 7.98 18.18 -43.48
C TYR A 489 6.48 18.20 -43.77
N PRO A 490 6.06 18.10 -45.05
CA PRO A 490 4.67 17.85 -45.40
C PRO A 490 4.23 16.44 -45.01
N ALA A 491 2.93 16.19 -45.07
CA ALA A 491 2.40 14.83 -44.98
C ALA A 491 3.09 13.95 -46.02
N MET A 492 3.49 12.74 -45.61
CA MET A 492 4.19 11.80 -46.48
C MET A 492 3.40 10.51 -46.59
N GLU A 493 3.18 10.08 -47.82
CA GLU A 493 2.62 8.77 -48.11
C GLU A 493 3.75 7.82 -48.52
N TYR A 494 3.80 6.64 -47.91
CA TYR A 494 4.72 5.61 -48.36
C TYR A 494 4.05 4.24 -48.32
N THR A 495 4.33 3.46 -49.36
CA THR A 495 3.80 2.10 -49.49
C THR A 495 4.80 1.11 -48.88
N THR A 496 4.37 0.36 -47.88
CA THR A 496 5.17 -0.71 -47.30
C THR A 496 5.28 -1.86 -48.31
N GLN A 497 6.46 -2.47 -48.39
CA GLN A 497 6.58 -3.76 -49.07
C GLN A 497 6.14 -4.89 -48.14
N ALA A 498 5.71 -6.02 -48.71
CA ALA A 498 5.44 -7.22 -47.91
C ALA A 498 6.76 -7.68 -47.27
N ILE A 499 6.83 -7.69 -45.94
CA ILE A 499 8.04 -8.06 -45.21
C ILE A 499 7.98 -9.56 -44.90
N PRO A 500 8.91 -10.38 -45.44
CA PRO A 500 8.96 -11.80 -45.12
C PRO A 500 9.39 -12.01 -43.66
N ILE A 501 8.76 -12.96 -42.96
CA ILE A 501 9.17 -13.38 -41.62
C ILE A 501 10.18 -14.52 -41.79
N PHE A 502 11.44 -14.27 -41.43
CA PHE A 502 12.56 -15.23 -41.57
C PHE A 502 12.71 -15.82 -42.99
N GLY A 503 12.52 -14.99 -44.02
CA GLY A 503 12.65 -15.41 -45.42
C GLY A 503 11.45 -16.20 -45.97
N HIS A 504 10.39 -16.38 -45.18
CA HIS A 504 9.15 -17.03 -45.60
C HIS A 504 7.95 -16.07 -45.54
N PRO A 505 6.90 -16.28 -46.36
CA PRO A 505 5.68 -15.48 -46.29
C PRO A 505 5.01 -15.63 -44.93
N SER A 506 4.65 -14.51 -44.29
CA SER A 506 3.90 -14.52 -43.03
C SER A 506 2.56 -15.24 -43.22
N PRO A 507 2.14 -16.17 -42.35
CA PRO A 507 0.85 -16.85 -42.47
C PRO A 507 -0.34 -15.91 -42.23
N ASN A 508 -0.10 -14.69 -41.74
CA ASN A 508 -1.12 -13.66 -41.61
C ASN A 508 -1.29 -12.92 -42.95
N PRO A 509 -2.44 -13.04 -43.64
CA PRO A 509 -2.66 -12.42 -44.95
C PRO A 509 -2.61 -10.88 -44.91
N LEU A 510 -2.84 -10.26 -43.75
CA LEU A 510 -2.68 -8.81 -43.58
C LEU A 510 -1.22 -8.37 -43.69
N VAL A 511 -0.25 -9.23 -43.36
CA VAL A 511 1.19 -8.92 -43.43
C VAL A 511 1.76 -9.19 -44.83
N GLN A 512 1.05 -9.98 -45.64
CA GLN A 512 1.41 -10.28 -47.03
C GLN A 512 1.05 -9.17 -48.02
N SER A 513 0.31 -8.15 -47.57
CA SER A 513 -0.21 -7.06 -48.40
C SER A 513 0.67 -5.82 -48.28
N ALA A 514 0.87 -5.10 -49.37
CA ALA A 514 1.46 -3.76 -49.33
C ALA A 514 0.44 -2.79 -48.73
N HIS A 515 0.86 -1.98 -47.76
CA HIS A 515 0.00 -0.99 -47.11
C HIS A 515 0.47 0.40 -47.45
N VAL A 516 -0.47 1.26 -47.81
CA VAL A 516 -0.21 2.69 -47.93
C VAL A 516 -0.29 3.29 -46.54
N LEU A 517 0.84 3.73 -46.01
CA LEU A 517 0.93 4.44 -44.74
C LEU A 517 0.97 5.95 -44.98
N GLN A 518 0.17 6.67 -44.22
CA GLN A 518 0.12 8.13 -44.22
C GLN A 518 0.81 8.63 -42.96
N HIS A 519 1.92 9.35 -43.12
CA HIS A 519 2.58 10.06 -42.05
C HIS A 519 2.11 11.52 -42.04
N PRO A 520 1.63 12.05 -40.89
CA PRO A 520 1.21 13.44 -40.80
C PRO A 520 2.39 14.41 -40.99
N PRO A 521 2.13 15.68 -41.33
CA PRO A 521 3.17 16.70 -41.41
C PRO A 521 3.89 16.87 -40.07
N ILE A 522 5.18 17.19 -40.11
CA ILE A 522 6.02 17.38 -38.92
C ILE A 522 6.28 18.88 -38.76
N TYR A 523 6.07 19.39 -37.54
CA TYR A 523 6.26 20.78 -37.17
C TYR A 523 7.28 20.92 -36.04
N MET A 524 7.92 22.08 -35.96
CA MET A 524 8.89 22.43 -34.92
C MET A 524 8.61 23.85 -34.42
N ALA A 525 8.51 24.03 -33.11
CA ALA A 525 8.51 25.34 -32.47
C ALA A 525 9.69 25.47 -31.51
N GLU A 526 10.23 26.67 -31.42
CA GLU A 526 11.13 27.06 -30.34
C GLU A 526 10.30 27.78 -29.28
N VAL A 527 10.23 27.20 -28.09
CA VAL A 527 9.45 27.74 -26.96
C VAL A 527 10.43 28.23 -25.90
N PRO A 528 10.58 29.55 -25.70
CA PRO A 528 11.36 30.09 -24.59
C PRO A 528 10.56 30.01 -23.26
N ASP A 529 11.27 29.97 -22.13
CA ASP A 529 10.72 30.15 -20.77
C ASP A 529 9.57 29.20 -20.37
N PHE A 530 9.66 27.91 -20.70
CA PHE A 530 8.67 26.90 -20.31
C PHE A 530 9.18 25.97 -19.19
N THR A 531 8.26 25.46 -18.37
CA THR A 531 8.55 24.44 -17.34
C THR A 531 7.85 23.14 -17.73
N VAL A 532 8.60 22.05 -17.94
CA VAL A 532 8.04 20.74 -18.33
C VAL A 532 7.49 20.01 -17.12
N ILE A 533 6.21 19.65 -17.16
CA ILE A 533 5.58 18.75 -16.18
C ILE A 533 5.00 17.54 -16.94
N GLY A 534 5.72 16.41 -16.90
CA GLY A 534 5.30 15.12 -17.47
C GLY A 534 5.49 14.99 -18.98
N SER A 535 6.07 13.88 -19.45
CA SER A 535 6.24 13.60 -20.89
C SER A 535 5.57 12.29 -21.29
N ALA A 536 4.63 12.36 -22.24
CA ALA A 536 4.32 11.28 -23.17
C ALA A 536 3.70 11.88 -24.44
N ALA A 537 4.19 11.46 -25.60
CA ALA A 537 3.79 11.93 -26.92
C ALA A 537 2.31 11.64 -27.24
N PHE A 538 1.66 12.56 -27.96
CA PHE A 538 0.25 12.48 -28.34
C PHE A 538 0.08 11.99 -29.79
N PRO A 539 -0.47 10.78 -30.05
CA PRO A 539 -1.05 10.49 -31.35
C PRO A 539 -2.47 11.08 -31.43
N ILE A 540 -2.73 11.87 -32.48
CA ILE A 540 -4.07 12.40 -32.81
C ILE A 540 -4.69 11.52 -33.90
N VAL A 541 -5.87 10.97 -33.63
CA VAL A 541 -6.69 10.25 -34.61
C VAL A 541 -8.09 10.89 -34.63
N GLN A 542 -8.56 11.33 -35.79
CA GLN A 542 -9.87 11.98 -35.97
C GLN A 542 -10.12 13.20 -35.05
N ASN A 543 -9.13 14.10 -34.93
CA ASN A 543 -9.19 15.28 -34.06
C ASN A 543 -9.42 14.96 -32.56
N LYS A 544 -8.96 13.78 -32.10
CA LYS A 544 -8.98 13.41 -30.68
C LYS A 544 -7.65 12.79 -30.27
N CYS A 545 -7.14 13.22 -29.12
CA CYS A 545 -5.98 12.65 -28.44
C CYS A 545 -6.38 11.35 -27.70
N ILE A 546 -5.59 10.28 -27.83
CA ILE A 546 -5.83 9.00 -27.15
C ILE A 546 -4.58 8.59 -26.35
N GLN A 547 -4.76 8.25 -25.07
CA GLN A 547 -3.74 7.64 -24.20
C GLN A 547 -3.61 6.12 -24.47
N PRO A 548 -2.42 5.59 -24.82
CA PRO A 548 -2.25 4.18 -25.11
C PRO A 548 -1.29 3.53 -24.11
N GLN A 549 -1.80 2.83 -23.09
CA GLN A 549 -1.45 1.42 -22.78
C GLN A 549 -2.10 0.91 -21.48
N LEU A 550 -2.98 -0.10 -21.66
CA LEU A 550 -3.78 -0.88 -20.71
C LEU A 550 -5.03 -0.20 -20.11
N PHE A 551 -5.98 0.10 -21.00
CA PHE A 551 -7.40 0.13 -20.67
C PHE A 551 -7.88 -1.30 -20.36
N THR A 552 -8.19 -1.60 -19.10
CA THR A 552 -9.03 -2.77 -18.76
C THR A 552 -10.49 -2.32 -18.83
N PRO A 553 -11.34 -2.96 -19.66
CA PRO A 553 -12.75 -2.58 -19.78
C PRO A 553 -13.53 -2.64 -18.46
N GLU A 554 -13.01 -3.36 -17.46
CA GLU A 554 -13.65 -3.58 -16.17
C GLU A 554 -13.43 -2.47 -15.13
N THR A 555 -12.30 -1.75 -15.15
CA THR A 555 -11.93 -0.81 -14.06
C THR A 555 -11.58 0.61 -14.50
N TRP A 556 -11.40 0.88 -15.81
CA TRP A 556 -11.07 2.22 -16.32
C TRP A 556 -9.79 2.86 -15.72
N GLU A 557 -8.77 2.07 -15.38
CA GLU A 557 -7.50 2.55 -14.79
C GLU A 557 -6.27 1.95 -15.50
N THR A 558 -5.14 2.67 -15.54
CA THR A 558 -3.82 2.21 -16.06
C THR A 558 -2.99 1.46 -15.01
N ALA A 559 -1.91 0.79 -15.43
CA ALA A 559 -1.01 0.04 -14.53
C ALA A 559 -0.31 0.95 -13.49
N GLU A 560 0.01 2.19 -13.87
CA GLU A 560 0.59 3.22 -12.99
C GLU A 560 -0.43 3.79 -12.00
N GLN A 561 -1.73 3.81 -12.35
CA GLN A 561 -2.83 4.12 -11.43
C GLN A 561 -3.02 2.98 -10.42
N GLY A 562 -2.99 1.72 -10.89
CA GLY A 562 -3.07 0.53 -10.03
C GLY A 562 -1.88 0.35 -9.07
N LEU A 563 -0.77 1.07 -9.30
CA LEU A 563 0.43 1.08 -8.44
C LEU A 563 0.65 2.41 -7.70
N GLY A 564 -0.23 3.41 -7.87
CA GLY A 564 -0.21 4.67 -7.12
C GLY A 564 0.89 5.67 -7.53
N TYR A 565 1.49 5.54 -8.71
CA TYR A 565 2.58 6.43 -9.18
C TYR A 565 2.09 7.63 -10.00
N CYS A 566 0.87 7.56 -10.50
CA CYS A 566 0.27 8.59 -11.34
C CYS A 566 -1.23 8.74 -11.05
N SER A 567 -1.75 9.97 -11.11
CA SER A 567 -3.18 10.29 -11.09
C SER A 567 -3.57 10.99 -12.39
N VAL A 568 -4.63 10.51 -13.05
CA VAL A 568 -5.17 11.13 -14.27
C VAL A 568 -6.47 11.87 -13.95
N ARG A 569 -6.57 13.14 -14.37
CA ARG A 569 -7.78 13.96 -14.32
C ARG A 569 -8.32 14.12 -15.74
N THR A 570 -9.20 13.20 -16.12
CA THR A 570 -9.81 13.14 -17.45
C THR A 570 -10.76 14.31 -17.74
N ASP A 571 -11.27 14.96 -16.70
CA ASP A 571 -12.09 16.18 -16.79
C ASP A 571 -11.30 17.44 -17.11
N LEU A 572 -9.97 17.40 -16.95
CA LEU A 572 -9.05 18.51 -17.17
C LEU A 572 -7.92 18.18 -18.15
N ASN A 573 -7.99 17.03 -18.84
CA ASN A 573 -6.91 16.51 -19.70
C ASN A 573 -5.51 16.51 -19.04
N LEU A 574 -5.45 16.17 -17.75
CA LEU A 574 -4.24 16.32 -16.93
C LEU A 574 -3.71 14.98 -16.40
N VAL A 575 -2.38 14.85 -16.36
CA VAL A 575 -1.68 13.68 -15.80
C VAL A 575 -0.69 14.19 -14.74
N GLY A 576 -0.81 13.74 -13.50
CA GLY A 576 0.07 14.10 -12.39
C GLY A 576 0.86 12.91 -11.88
N TYR A 577 2.17 13.07 -11.66
CA TYR A 577 3.06 12.04 -11.13
C TYR A 577 3.51 12.36 -9.70
N ALA A 578 3.62 11.35 -8.83
CA ALA A 578 4.09 11.51 -7.46
C ALA A 578 5.60 11.19 -7.31
N LYS A 579 6.30 11.94 -6.44
CA LYS A 579 7.72 11.79 -6.00
C LYS A 579 8.84 12.30 -6.91
N LEU A 580 8.74 13.52 -7.47
CA LEU A 580 9.96 14.27 -7.86
C LEU A 580 10.45 15.07 -6.65
N SER A 581 11.20 14.43 -5.75
CA SER A 581 11.61 14.99 -4.45
C SER A 581 12.61 16.17 -4.53
N LYS A 582 13.05 16.58 -5.72
CA LYS A 582 13.77 17.84 -5.97
C LYS A 582 13.55 18.28 -7.42
N LEU A 583 12.98 19.47 -7.61
CA LEU A 583 13.04 20.18 -8.87
C LEU A 583 14.45 20.71 -9.09
N VAL A 584 15.03 20.43 -10.26
CA VAL A 584 16.30 21.02 -10.72
C VAL A 584 16.01 21.74 -12.03
N ASN A 585 16.18 23.06 -12.05
CA ASN A 585 16.09 23.85 -13.28
C ASN A 585 17.34 23.62 -14.12
N HIS A 586 17.17 23.19 -15.37
CA HIS A 586 18.23 23.11 -16.36
C HIS A 586 17.88 24.01 -17.54
N ASP A 587 18.71 25.01 -17.78
CA ASP A 587 18.60 25.91 -18.93
C ASP A 587 19.29 25.25 -20.13
N THR A 588 18.66 24.20 -20.67
CA THR A 588 19.29 23.35 -21.70
C THR A 588 18.27 22.89 -22.74
N LYS A 589 18.76 22.68 -23.97
CA LYS A 589 17.98 22.08 -25.05
C LYS A 589 17.92 20.57 -24.80
N VAL A 590 16.72 20.00 -24.73
CA VAL A 590 16.51 18.59 -24.35
C VAL A 590 15.74 17.84 -25.43
N ILE A 591 16.17 16.62 -25.72
CA ILE A 591 15.35 15.60 -26.37
C ILE A 591 14.91 14.62 -25.30
N SER A 592 13.61 14.62 -24.97
CA SER A 592 13.06 13.69 -23.97
C SER A 592 12.57 12.42 -24.65
N LEU A 593 13.17 11.29 -24.25
CA LEU A 593 12.74 9.94 -24.62
C LEU A 593 12.11 9.21 -23.41
N ILE A 594 11.82 9.95 -22.34
CA ILE A 594 11.18 9.44 -21.13
C ILE A 594 9.70 9.15 -21.43
N GLY A 595 9.23 7.95 -21.06
CA GLY A 595 7.87 7.47 -21.28
C GLY A 595 7.84 6.04 -21.83
N ASN A 596 6.75 5.63 -22.47
CA ASN A 596 6.51 4.23 -22.90
C ASN A 596 7.63 3.60 -23.77
N GLY A 597 8.49 4.39 -24.41
CA GLY A 597 9.65 3.89 -25.16
C GLY A 597 10.73 3.23 -24.28
N ALA A 598 10.77 3.56 -22.99
CA ALA A 598 11.79 3.10 -22.06
C ALA A 598 11.75 1.60 -21.78
N ILE A 599 10.57 1.02 -21.65
CA ILE A 599 10.40 -0.39 -21.28
C ILE A 599 9.74 -1.22 -22.39
N ASN A 600 9.27 -0.56 -23.46
CA ASN A 600 8.64 -1.21 -24.60
C ASN A 600 9.49 -1.05 -25.88
N TYR A 601 10.21 -2.12 -26.22
CA TYR A 601 11.10 -2.17 -27.38
C TYR A 601 10.39 -1.91 -28.71
N ALA A 602 9.09 -2.23 -28.83
CA ALA A 602 8.32 -1.95 -30.03
C ALA A 602 8.15 -0.44 -30.25
N HIS A 603 7.68 0.30 -29.24
CA HIS A 603 7.55 1.77 -29.31
C HIS A 603 8.90 2.44 -29.54
N TRP A 604 9.96 1.94 -28.93
CA TRP A 604 11.31 2.44 -29.17
C TRP A 604 11.68 2.40 -30.66
N LEU A 605 11.42 1.28 -31.33
CA LEU A 605 11.74 1.09 -32.75
C LEU A 605 10.78 1.80 -33.70
N THR A 606 9.49 1.94 -33.35
CA THR A 606 8.47 2.46 -34.28
C THR A 606 8.17 3.94 -34.11
N GLU A 607 8.47 4.54 -32.95
CA GLU A 607 8.07 5.91 -32.63
C GLU A 607 9.28 6.78 -32.26
N PHE A 608 10.10 6.36 -31.29
CA PHE A 608 11.17 7.21 -30.74
C PHE A 608 12.41 7.25 -31.63
N LEU A 609 12.96 6.09 -31.99
CA LEU A 609 14.17 6.01 -32.80
C LEU A 609 13.98 6.63 -34.21
N PRO A 610 12.86 6.42 -34.92
CA PRO A 610 12.61 7.05 -36.22
C PRO A 610 12.58 8.58 -36.16
N GLN A 611 12.06 9.18 -35.08
CA GLN A 611 12.03 10.63 -34.93
C GLN A 611 13.44 11.23 -34.82
N ILE A 612 14.34 10.60 -34.07
CA ILE A 612 15.75 11.04 -33.96
C ILE A 612 16.45 10.91 -35.33
N VAL A 613 16.19 9.83 -36.06
CA VAL A 613 16.73 9.63 -37.42
C VAL A 613 16.21 10.71 -38.38
N LEU A 614 14.92 11.05 -38.31
CA LEU A 614 14.32 12.10 -39.14
C LEU A 614 14.91 13.47 -38.82
N LEU A 615 15.09 13.83 -37.55
CA LEU A 615 15.74 15.08 -37.15
C LEU A 615 17.18 15.16 -37.68
N LYS A 616 17.96 14.08 -37.56
CA LYS A 616 19.32 14.01 -38.08
C LYS A 616 19.36 14.15 -39.60
N ASN A 617 18.44 13.51 -40.32
CA ASN A 617 18.32 13.63 -41.78
C ASN A 617 17.87 15.03 -42.22
N ALA A 618 17.13 15.75 -41.38
CA ALA A 618 16.75 17.15 -41.58
C ALA A 618 17.91 18.13 -41.36
N GLY A 619 19.11 17.65 -40.99
CA GLY A 619 20.27 18.49 -40.71
C GLY A 619 20.26 19.12 -39.31
N VAL A 620 19.40 18.66 -38.40
CA VAL A 620 19.42 19.11 -37.00
C VAL A 620 20.66 18.54 -36.31
N ASP A 621 21.47 19.42 -35.73
CA ASP A 621 22.63 19.04 -34.93
C ASP A 621 22.21 18.54 -33.54
N ILE A 622 22.01 17.22 -33.44
CA ILE A 622 21.60 16.53 -32.22
C ILE A 622 22.63 16.70 -31.09
N SER A 623 23.88 17.07 -31.38
CA SER A 623 24.92 17.25 -30.36
C SER A 623 24.64 18.42 -29.40
N GLN A 624 23.74 19.33 -29.78
CA GLN A 624 23.35 20.50 -29.01
C GLN A 624 22.26 20.22 -27.97
N TYR A 625 21.74 18.98 -27.93
CA TYR A 625 20.66 18.56 -27.05
C TYR A 625 21.15 17.53 -26.04
N GLN A 626 20.70 17.66 -24.79
CA GLN A 626 20.80 16.61 -23.77
C GLN A 626 19.70 15.57 -24.02
N ILE A 627 20.02 14.28 -23.90
CA ILE A 627 19.06 13.21 -24.17
C ILE A 627 18.63 12.57 -22.86
N LEU A 628 17.36 12.75 -22.51
CA LEU A 628 16.80 12.12 -21.33
C LEU A 628 16.21 10.76 -21.69
N VAL A 629 16.71 9.72 -21.03
CA VAL A 629 16.23 8.33 -21.12
C VAL A 629 15.81 7.85 -19.73
N ASP A 630 14.96 6.84 -19.67
CA ASP A 630 14.56 6.23 -18.41
C ASP A 630 15.70 5.34 -17.86
N ALA A 631 15.84 5.29 -16.54
CA ALA A 631 16.78 4.41 -15.87
C ALA A 631 16.52 2.91 -16.14
N GLN A 632 15.30 2.55 -16.55
CA GLN A 632 14.92 1.17 -16.89
C GLN A 632 15.10 0.82 -18.38
N SER A 633 15.63 1.73 -19.21
CA SER A 633 15.86 1.46 -20.63
C SER A 633 16.75 0.26 -20.87
N TYR A 634 16.35 -0.62 -21.81
CA TYR A 634 17.13 -1.80 -22.14
C TYR A 634 18.49 -1.39 -22.75
N PRO A 635 19.57 -2.12 -22.45
CA PRO A 635 20.90 -1.81 -23.00
C PRO A 635 20.93 -1.67 -24.53
N SER A 636 20.17 -2.48 -25.26
CA SER A 636 20.07 -2.42 -26.73
C SER A 636 19.40 -1.14 -27.26
N GLN A 637 18.52 -0.52 -26.46
CA GLN A 637 17.89 0.77 -26.80
C GLN A 637 18.91 1.89 -26.67
N LEU A 638 19.68 1.90 -25.58
CA LEU A 638 20.77 2.86 -25.36
C LEU A 638 21.87 2.69 -26.44
N GLU A 639 22.19 1.45 -26.81
CA GLU A 639 23.11 1.15 -27.92
C GLU A 639 22.66 1.75 -29.25
N SER A 640 21.35 1.76 -29.54
CA SER A 640 20.84 2.37 -30.77
C SER A 640 21.07 3.89 -30.85
N LEU A 641 21.11 4.59 -29.71
CA LEU A 641 21.46 6.02 -29.65
C LEU A 641 22.94 6.24 -29.98
N PHE A 642 23.84 5.39 -29.45
CA PHE A 642 25.26 5.44 -29.78
C PHE A 642 25.49 5.23 -31.28
N LEU A 643 24.76 4.30 -31.92
CA LEU A 643 24.83 4.09 -33.37
C LEU A 643 24.31 5.28 -34.18
N LEU A 644 23.42 6.10 -33.62
CA LEU A 644 22.97 7.36 -34.21
C LEU A 644 23.91 8.54 -33.92
N GLY A 645 25.03 8.31 -33.21
CA GLY A 645 26.05 9.31 -32.93
C GLY A 645 25.80 10.16 -31.69
N VAL A 646 24.85 9.76 -30.84
CA VAL A 646 24.69 10.30 -29.48
C VAL A 646 25.89 9.83 -28.65
N LYS A 647 26.48 10.72 -27.86
CA LYS A 647 27.64 10.39 -27.02
C LYS A 647 27.22 10.19 -25.55
N PRO A 648 27.98 9.42 -24.74
CA PRO A 648 27.66 9.22 -23.32
C PRO A 648 27.62 10.51 -22.48
N GLU A 649 28.23 11.60 -22.95
CA GLU A 649 28.19 12.89 -22.26
C GLU A 649 26.91 13.71 -22.55
N GLN A 650 26.08 13.23 -23.48
CA GLN A 650 24.75 13.77 -23.81
C GLN A 650 23.67 12.88 -23.20
#